data_AF-A0A6J1KWS9-F1
#
_entry.id   AF-A0A6J1KWS9-F1
#
_cell.length_a   1.000
_cell.length_b   1.000
_cell.length_c   1.000
_cell.angle_alpha   90.00
_cell.angle_beta   90.00
_cell.angle_gamma   90.00
#
_symmetry.space_group_name_H-M   'P 1'
#
loop_
_entity.id
_entity.type
_entity.pdbx_description
1 polymer ?
#
loop_
_entity_poly.entity_id
_entity_poly.type
_entity_poly.pdbx_seq_one_letter_code
_entity_poly.pdbx_strand_id
1 'polypeptide(L)'
;MESHGVGNYFVDEKSVLVENIFFDFLKSFRLVGNSGDPYYEAEIEAMMAGESNTMFIDFAHLMRSNDLLHVAIADEYLRFEPYLKNACKRFVMEHNPSFIADDNPFKDINVAFFNIPVSKRLRELTTAEIGKLVSVTGVVTRTSEVRPELLQGTFKCLECGNVIKNVEQQFKYTEPTICMNPTCSNRTKWALLRQESKFADWQRVRMQETSKEIPAGSLPRSLDVILRHEMVERARAGDTVIFTGTVVVIPDILALASPGERAECRREASERKNSAVGHEGMRGLRALGVRDLSYRLAFIANSVQVLDGRRDFDIRNRKKDADEDNQQFTTEELDEVQRMRNTPDFFNRLIDSIAPAVFGHQDIKRAILLMLLGGVHKLTHEGINLRGDINVCIVGDPSCAKSQFLKYTSGIVPRSVYTSGKSSSAAGLTATVAKEPETGEFCIEAGALMLADNGICCIDEFDKMDIRDQVAIHEAMEQQTISITKAGIQATLNARTSILAAANPTGGRYDKSKPLKYNVALPPAILSRFDLVYVMIDDPDDQTDYHIAHHIVRVHQKHEDALSPAFTTAELKRYIAYAKTLKPKLSLEARKVLVDSYVALRRGDTTPGSRVAYRMTVRQLEALIRLSEAIARSYLETLVQSRHVRLAVTLLKTSIISVESSEIDLSEFQEETNGGGDGDNNVDNRPHEVDAEPRNGATEPTSGNGSGSQHEKKKLLLSDEYFQRVTQALVMRLRQHEESVMQEGTELAGMRQRDLIQWYVAQQNEKNSYSSMEEAKKEVKTIRSIIESLIVREGHLIVVDDGRPVDGGVEGEPSLVKDNRILAVAPNYVVD
;
A
#
# COMPACT_ATOMS: atom_id res chain seq x y z
N MET A 1 -30.96 -69.69 -14.68
CA MET A 1 -30.40 -69.73 -16.04
C MET A 1 -29.37 -68.63 -16.13
N GLU A 2 -28.12 -68.99 -15.91
CA GLU A 2 -26.95 -68.12 -16.02
C GLU A 2 -26.61 -67.90 -17.49
N SER A 3 -26.49 -66.64 -17.91
CA SER A 3 -25.88 -66.27 -19.18
C SER A 3 -24.49 -65.68 -18.90
N HIS A 4 -23.48 -66.53 -19.01
CA HIS A 4 -22.08 -66.11 -19.14
C HIS A 4 -21.86 -65.51 -20.53
N GLY A 5 -21.39 -64.26 -20.59
CA GLY A 5 -20.95 -63.63 -21.83
C GLY A 5 -20.70 -62.14 -21.66
N VAL A 6 -19.43 -61.72 -21.77
CA VAL A 6 -18.87 -60.37 -21.60
C VAL A 6 -18.68 -59.98 -20.12
N GLY A 7 -17.44 -59.60 -19.77
CA GLY A 7 -17.07 -59.24 -18.40
C GLY A 7 -17.90 -58.06 -17.90
N ASN A 8 -18.89 -58.36 -17.06
CA ASN A 8 -19.68 -57.33 -16.38
C ASN A 8 -18.78 -56.60 -15.39
N TYR A 9 -18.46 -55.35 -15.70
CA TYR A 9 -17.98 -54.41 -14.70
C TYR A 9 -19.05 -54.30 -13.60
N PHE A 10 -18.65 -54.46 -12.33
CA PHE A 10 -19.56 -54.25 -11.21
C PHE A 10 -19.83 -52.75 -11.09
N VAL A 11 -20.98 -52.30 -11.57
CA VAL A 11 -21.37 -50.89 -11.50
C VAL A 11 -21.86 -50.60 -10.09
N ASP A 12 -21.29 -49.57 -9.47
CA ASP A 12 -21.66 -49.15 -8.12
C ASP A 12 -22.99 -48.38 -8.12
N GLU A 13 -24.06 -49.05 -7.69
CA GLU A 13 -25.42 -48.50 -7.69
C GLU A 13 -25.54 -47.17 -6.92
N LYS A 14 -24.78 -47.01 -5.83
CA LYS A 14 -24.78 -45.76 -5.04
C LYS A 14 -24.19 -44.59 -5.83
N SER A 15 -23.10 -44.84 -6.55
CA SER A 15 -22.44 -43.81 -7.35
C SER A 15 -23.33 -43.33 -8.51
N VAL A 16 -24.06 -44.23 -9.15
CA VAL A 16 -25.01 -43.90 -10.22
C VAL A 16 -26.22 -43.11 -9.69
N LEU A 17 -26.71 -43.43 -8.49
CA LEU A 17 -27.75 -42.64 -7.84
C LEU A 17 -27.27 -41.20 -7.55
N VAL A 18 -26.07 -41.05 -6.99
CA VAL A 18 -25.47 -39.72 -6.74
C VAL A 18 -25.31 -38.94 -8.03
N GLU A 19 -24.87 -39.59 -9.12
CA GLU A 19 -24.75 -38.98 -10.45
C GLU A 19 -26.08 -38.40 -10.94
N ASN A 20 -27.17 -39.18 -10.86
CA ASN A 20 -28.48 -38.73 -11.32
C ASN A 20 -29.06 -37.60 -10.46
N ILE A 21 -28.93 -37.70 -9.12
CA ILE A 21 -29.40 -36.67 -8.20
C ILE A 21 -28.62 -35.36 -8.42
N PHE A 22 -27.31 -35.45 -8.64
CA PHE A 22 -26.47 -34.29 -8.90
C PHE A 22 -26.79 -33.64 -10.25
N PHE A 23 -27.07 -34.45 -11.27
CA PHE A 23 -27.53 -33.96 -12.56
C PHE A 23 -28.89 -33.22 -12.46
N ASP A 24 -29.84 -33.77 -11.70
CA ASP A 24 -31.14 -33.13 -11.46
C ASP A 24 -30.99 -31.83 -10.67
N PHE A 25 -30.03 -31.76 -9.75
CA PHE A 25 -29.66 -30.54 -9.04
C PHE A 25 -29.18 -29.44 -9.99
N LEU A 26 -28.28 -29.75 -10.93
CA LEU A 26 -27.76 -28.75 -11.89
C LEU A 26 -28.88 -28.13 -12.74
N LYS A 27 -29.89 -28.91 -13.11
CA LYS A 27 -31.07 -28.45 -13.87
C LYS A 27 -32.06 -27.64 -13.05
N SER A 28 -32.31 -28.08 -11.82
CA SER A 28 -33.42 -27.54 -11.00
C SER A 28 -33.03 -26.29 -10.21
N PHE A 29 -31.74 -26.04 -10.01
CA PHE A 29 -31.29 -24.98 -9.12
C PHE A 29 -31.55 -23.57 -9.69
N ARG A 30 -32.26 -22.74 -8.92
CA ARG A 30 -32.58 -21.35 -9.22
C ARG A 30 -32.22 -20.45 -8.04
N LEU A 31 -31.62 -19.30 -8.33
CA LEU A 31 -31.25 -18.32 -7.33
C LEU A 31 -32.45 -17.42 -7.00
N VAL A 32 -32.79 -17.31 -5.72
CA VAL A 32 -33.84 -16.41 -5.24
C VAL A 32 -33.27 -15.00 -5.19
N GLY A 33 -33.48 -14.21 -6.24
CA GLY A 33 -33.11 -12.78 -6.23
C GLY A 33 -32.78 -12.15 -7.58
N ASN A 34 -32.37 -12.94 -8.58
CA ASN A 34 -32.12 -12.43 -9.94
C ASN A 34 -33.02 -13.16 -10.93
N SER A 35 -33.55 -12.42 -11.90
CA SER A 35 -34.53 -12.83 -12.92
C SER A 35 -34.43 -14.29 -13.34
N GLY A 36 -35.35 -15.14 -12.86
CA GLY A 36 -35.90 -16.37 -13.47
C GLY A 36 -34.98 -17.48 -14.01
N ASP A 37 -33.71 -17.20 -14.24
CA ASP A 37 -32.83 -17.96 -15.09
C ASP A 37 -31.99 -18.92 -14.24
N PRO A 38 -31.86 -20.18 -14.67
CA PRO A 38 -31.04 -21.17 -14.00
C PRO A 38 -29.56 -20.73 -13.98
N TYR A 39 -29.00 -20.63 -12.78
CA TYR A 39 -27.64 -20.10 -12.55
C TYR A 39 -26.56 -20.92 -13.25
N TYR A 40 -26.70 -22.25 -13.26
CA TYR A 40 -25.72 -23.14 -13.87
C TYR A 40 -25.79 -23.17 -15.40
N GLU A 41 -26.90 -22.73 -16.01
CA GLU A 41 -26.95 -22.54 -17.48
C GLU A 41 -26.16 -21.30 -17.90
N ALA A 42 -26.30 -20.20 -17.16
CA ALA A 42 -25.46 -19.01 -17.35
C ALA A 42 -23.97 -19.31 -17.13
N GLU A 43 -23.66 -20.25 -16.23
CA GLU A 43 -22.30 -20.75 -16.04
C GLU A 43 -21.83 -21.62 -17.22
N ILE A 44 -22.70 -22.39 -17.88
CA ILE A 44 -22.31 -23.06 -19.14
C ILE A 44 -22.03 -22.03 -20.23
N GLU A 45 -22.86 -20.99 -20.37
CA GLU A 45 -22.64 -19.95 -21.37
C GLU A 45 -21.30 -19.23 -21.15
N ALA A 46 -20.95 -18.93 -19.89
CA ALA A 46 -19.65 -18.40 -19.53
C ALA A 46 -18.50 -19.40 -19.83
N MET A 47 -18.75 -20.71 -19.66
CA MET A 47 -17.77 -21.75 -19.94
C MET A 47 -17.42 -21.79 -21.43
N MET A 48 -18.44 -21.63 -22.28
CA MET A 48 -18.30 -21.60 -23.72
C MET A 48 -17.51 -20.37 -24.19
N ALA A 49 -17.83 -19.18 -23.66
CA ALA A 49 -17.13 -17.95 -24.02
C ALA A 49 -15.63 -18.01 -23.72
N GLY A 50 -15.24 -18.69 -22.63
CA GLY A 50 -13.83 -18.85 -22.24
C GLY A 50 -13.14 -20.12 -22.74
N GLU A 51 -13.81 -20.97 -23.53
CA GLU A 51 -13.37 -22.33 -23.93
C GLU A 51 -12.87 -23.22 -22.76
N SER A 52 -13.22 -22.85 -21.53
CA SER A 52 -12.76 -23.46 -20.29
C SER A 52 -13.27 -24.90 -20.12
N ASN A 53 -12.49 -25.74 -19.43
CA ASN A 53 -12.83 -27.15 -19.17
C ASN A 53 -13.29 -27.38 -17.72
N THR A 54 -13.40 -26.33 -16.91
CA THR A 54 -13.77 -26.43 -15.50
C THR A 54 -15.15 -25.81 -15.27
N MET A 55 -16.05 -26.54 -14.60
CA MET A 55 -17.33 -26.01 -14.12
C MET A 55 -17.20 -25.66 -12.63
N PHE A 56 -17.50 -24.41 -12.26
CA PHE A 56 -17.49 -23.97 -10.88
C PHE A 56 -18.85 -24.17 -10.23
N ILE A 57 -18.86 -24.82 -9.08
CA ILE A 57 -20.09 -25.12 -8.35
C ILE A 57 -19.94 -24.65 -6.90
N ASP A 58 -20.83 -23.75 -6.49
CA ASP A 58 -20.91 -23.33 -5.11
C ASP A 58 -21.45 -24.48 -4.24
N PHE A 59 -20.68 -24.87 -3.23
CA PHE A 59 -21.07 -25.91 -2.31
C PHE A 59 -22.25 -25.49 -1.41
N ALA A 60 -22.40 -24.18 -1.13
CA ALA A 60 -23.54 -23.65 -0.39
C ALA A 60 -24.87 -23.86 -1.14
N HIS A 61 -24.86 -23.84 -2.48
CA HIS A 61 -26.04 -24.15 -3.28
C HIS A 61 -26.44 -25.62 -3.14
N LEU A 62 -25.45 -26.51 -3.08
CA LEU A 62 -25.66 -27.95 -2.92
C LEU A 62 -26.19 -28.29 -1.52
N MET A 63 -25.73 -27.58 -0.49
CA MET A 63 -26.31 -27.71 0.86
C MET A 63 -27.76 -27.22 0.93
N ARG A 64 -28.14 -26.19 0.17
CA ARG A 64 -29.53 -25.68 0.17
C ARG A 64 -30.52 -26.61 -0.53
N SER A 65 -30.06 -27.33 -1.56
CA SER A 65 -30.94 -28.17 -2.37
C SER A 65 -31.15 -29.55 -1.78
N ASN A 66 -30.10 -30.18 -1.23
CA ASN A 66 -30.18 -31.54 -0.71
C ASN A 66 -29.15 -31.82 0.41
N ASP A 67 -29.66 -32.11 1.60
CA ASP A 67 -28.84 -32.43 2.78
C ASP A 67 -28.08 -33.76 2.64
N LEU A 68 -28.63 -34.75 1.95
CA LEU A 68 -27.99 -36.07 1.82
C LEU A 68 -26.85 -36.05 0.80
N LEU A 69 -27.01 -35.26 -0.27
CA LEU A 69 -26.05 -35.20 -1.36
C LEU A 69 -24.74 -34.53 -0.91
N HIS A 70 -24.81 -33.43 -0.17
CA HIS A 70 -23.60 -32.72 0.25
C HIS A 70 -22.78 -33.55 1.24
N VAL A 71 -23.41 -34.29 2.15
CA VAL A 71 -22.71 -35.19 3.09
C VAL A 71 -22.01 -36.31 2.33
N ALA A 72 -22.71 -36.95 1.37
CA ALA A 72 -22.12 -38.02 0.56
C ALA A 72 -20.90 -37.53 -0.25
N ILE A 73 -20.99 -36.37 -0.88
CA ILE A 73 -19.88 -35.78 -1.65
C ILE A 73 -18.75 -35.34 -0.73
N ALA A 74 -19.04 -34.81 0.46
CA ALA A 74 -18.02 -34.37 1.41
C ALA A 74 -17.22 -35.54 2.00
N ASP A 75 -17.89 -36.65 2.35
CA ASP A 75 -17.23 -37.80 3.00
C ASP A 75 -16.52 -38.74 2.00
N GLU A 76 -17.07 -38.98 0.81
CA GLU A 76 -16.51 -39.92 -0.18
C GLU A 76 -16.20 -39.25 -1.53
N TYR A 77 -15.61 -38.05 -1.49
CA TYR A 77 -15.33 -37.27 -2.70
C TYR A 77 -14.51 -38.02 -3.75
N LEU A 78 -13.40 -38.65 -3.34
CA LEU A 78 -12.49 -39.32 -4.27
C LEU A 78 -13.17 -40.46 -5.05
N ARG A 79 -14.16 -41.12 -4.44
CA ARG A 79 -14.94 -42.17 -5.08
C ARG A 79 -15.92 -41.60 -6.10
N PHE A 80 -16.58 -40.49 -5.76
CA PHE A 80 -17.63 -39.89 -6.60
C PHE A 80 -17.10 -38.94 -7.67
N GLU A 81 -15.84 -38.48 -7.58
CA GLU A 81 -15.21 -37.56 -8.56
C GLU A 81 -15.46 -37.94 -10.04
N PRO A 82 -15.19 -39.18 -10.51
CA PRO A 82 -15.40 -39.54 -11.93
C PRO A 82 -16.89 -39.49 -12.33
N TYR A 83 -17.79 -39.83 -11.41
CA TYR A 83 -19.25 -39.79 -11.66
C TYR A 83 -19.76 -38.35 -11.72
N LEU A 84 -19.23 -37.45 -10.88
CA LEU A 84 -19.56 -36.03 -10.94
C LEU A 84 -19.10 -35.40 -12.27
N LYS A 85 -17.92 -35.79 -12.77
CA LYS A 85 -17.45 -35.37 -14.11
C LYS A 85 -18.38 -35.87 -15.21
N ASN A 86 -18.85 -37.12 -15.13
CA ASN A 86 -19.81 -37.68 -16.07
C ASN A 86 -21.17 -36.94 -16.03
N ALA A 87 -21.69 -36.62 -14.84
CA ALA A 87 -22.91 -35.84 -14.69
C ALA A 87 -22.78 -34.44 -15.34
N CYS A 88 -21.68 -33.73 -15.09
CA CYS A 88 -21.41 -32.45 -15.73
C CYS A 88 -21.28 -32.58 -17.26
N LYS A 89 -20.61 -33.62 -17.74
CA LYS A 89 -20.52 -33.92 -19.17
C LYS A 89 -21.90 -34.16 -19.80
N ARG A 90 -22.76 -34.93 -19.14
CA ARG A 90 -24.15 -35.17 -19.57
C ARG A 90 -24.95 -33.88 -19.61
N PHE A 91 -24.77 -33.02 -18.60
CA PHE A 91 -25.47 -31.73 -18.51
C PHE A 91 -25.08 -30.78 -19.65
N VAL A 92 -23.79 -30.68 -19.96
CA VAL A 92 -23.29 -29.87 -21.09
C VAL A 92 -23.74 -30.44 -22.45
N MET A 93 -23.76 -31.78 -22.60
CA MET A 93 -24.25 -32.44 -23.82
C MET A 93 -25.72 -32.11 -24.11
N GLU A 94 -26.58 -31.99 -23.09
CA GLU A 94 -28.00 -31.74 -23.29
C GLU A 94 -28.32 -30.31 -23.73
N HIS A 95 -27.62 -29.32 -23.17
CA HIS A 95 -27.84 -27.92 -23.54
C HIS A 95 -27.23 -27.57 -24.89
N ASN A 96 -26.11 -28.18 -25.29
CA ASN A 96 -25.46 -27.90 -26.57
C ASN A 96 -24.82 -29.17 -27.19
N PRO A 97 -25.51 -29.86 -28.11
CA PRO A 97 -24.96 -31.03 -28.79
C PRO A 97 -23.81 -30.69 -29.77
N SER A 98 -23.62 -29.42 -30.14
CA SER A 98 -22.59 -28.96 -31.09
C SER A 98 -21.23 -28.66 -30.47
N PHE A 99 -21.15 -28.38 -29.17
CA PHE A 99 -19.87 -28.13 -28.47
C PHE A 99 -19.07 -29.43 -28.25
N ILE A 100 -19.77 -30.56 -28.30
CA ILE A 100 -19.22 -31.91 -28.25
C ILE A 100 -19.60 -32.60 -29.57
N ALA A 101 -19.30 -31.97 -30.70
CA ALA A 101 -19.34 -32.68 -31.98
C ALA A 101 -18.21 -33.72 -32.00
N ASP A 102 -18.49 -34.87 -32.61
CA ASP A 102 -17.74 -36.14 -32.68
C ASP A 102 -16.24 -36.12 -33.03
N ASP A 103 -15.58 -34.96 -33.14
CA ASP A 103 -14.14 -34.85 -33.45
C ASP A 103 -13.23 -34.85 -32.20
N ASN A 104 -13.75 -34.79 -30.98
CA ASN A 104 -12.92 -34.98 -29.78
C ASN A 104 -13.70 -35.56 -28.56
N PRO A 105 -13.89 -36.90 -28.48
CA PRO A 105 -14.38 -37.58 -27.27
C PRO A 105 -13.47 -37.40 -26.02
N PHE A 106 -12.40 -36.62 -26.16
CA PHE A 106 -11.33 -36.37 -25.21
C PHE A 106 -11.47 -35.08 -24.39
N LYS A 107 -12.45 -34.21 -24.66
CA LYS A 107 -12.68 -33.00 -23.86
C LYS A 107 -13.43 -33.37 -22.57
N ASP A 108 -12.69 -33.62 -21.51
CA ASP A 108 -13.23 -33.94 -20.18
C ASP A 108 -13.56 -32.64 -19.41
N ILE A 109 -14.72 -32.62 -18.76
CA ILE A 109 -15.15 -31.49 -17.93
C ILE A 109 -14.76 -31.79 -16.49
N ASN A 110 -14.01 -30.88 -15.88
CA ASN A 110 -13.63 -30.95 -14.48
C ASN A 110 -14.61 -30.17 -13.61
N VAL A 111 -14.80 -30.62 -12.37
CA VAL A 111 -15.69 -29.99 -11.40
C VAL A 111 -14.87 -29.34 -10.31
N ALA A 112 -15.10 -28.05 -10.08
CA ALA A 112 -14.43 -27.27 -9.06
C ALA A 112 -15.45 -26.78 -8.03
N PHE A 113 -15.44 -27.39 -6.84
CA PHE A 113 -16.26 -26.95 -5.72
C PHE A 113 -15.62 -25.77 -5.01
N PHE A 114 -16.43 -24.78 -4.65
CA PHE A 114 -15.97 -23.60 -3.95
C PHE A 114 -16.96 -23.19 -2.85
N ASN A 115 -16.54 -22.32 -1.92
CA ASN A 115 -17.37 -21.82 -0.82
C ASN A 115 -17.92 -22.92 0.12
N ILE A 116 -17.04 -23.84 0.53
CA ILE A 116 -17.37 -24.80 1.60
C ILE A 116 -17.33 -24.04 2.93
N PRO A 117 -18.40 -24.09 3.75
CA PRO A 117 -18.48 -23.31 4.99
C PRO A 117 -17.53 -23.81 6.08
N VAL A 118 -17.10 -25.07 6.00
CA VAL A 118 -16.18 -25.68 6.97
C VAL A 118 -14.75 -25.60 6.41
N SER A 119 -14.01 -24.56 6.79
CA SER A 119 -12.56 -24.48 6.60
C SER A 119 -11.84 -25.15 7.77
N LYS A 120 -10.85 -26.01 7.47
CA LYS A 120 -10.00 -26.71 8.44
C LYS A 120 -8.59 -26.12 8.43
N ARG A 121 -7.93 -26.18 9.58
CA ARG A 121 -6.54 -25.75 9.71
C ARG A 121 -5.58 -26.82 9.19
N LEU A 122 -4.38 -26.42 8.76
CA LEU A 122 -3.33 -27.36 8.34
C LEU A 122 -2.98 -28.40 9.41
N ARG A 123 -3.10 -28.05 10.69
CA ARG A 123 -2.83 -28.95 11.81
C ARG A 123 -3.94 -29.99 12.05
N GLU A 124 -5.17 -29.70 11.59
CA GLU A 124 -6.34 -30.57 11.75
C GLU A 124 -6.42 -31.66 10.67
N LEU A 125 -5.57 -31.57 9.64
CA LEU A 125 -5.45 -32.58 8.60
C LEU A 125 -4.82 -33.86 9.18
N THR A 126 -5.70 -34.77 9.60
CA THR A 126 -5.35 -36.11 10.09
C THR A 126 -5.64 -37.18 9.02
N THR A 127 -5.28 -38.43 9.28
CA THR A 127 -5.55 -39.56 8.38
C THR A 127 -7.04 -39.82 8.15
N ALA A 128 -7.93 -39.35 9.03
CA ALA A 128 -9.38 -39.49 8.86
C ALA A 128 -9.95 -38.62 7.73
N GLU A 129 -9.18 -37.63 7.26
CA GLU A 129 -9.58 -36.67 6.22
C GLU A 129 -9.15 -37.11 4.81
N ILE A 130 -8.50 -38.27 4.69
CA ILE A 130 -8.07 -38.81 3.40
C ILE A 130 -9.31 -39.13 2.56
N GLY A 131 -9.34 -38.62 1.33
CA GLY A 131 -10.46 -38.85 0.38
C GLY A 131 -11.71 -38.00 0.63
N LYS A 132 -11.74 -37.18 1.69
CA LYS A 132 -12.80 -36.21 1.98
C LYS A 132 -12.56 -34.88 1.29
N LEU A 133 -13.64 -34.15 0.99
CA LEU A 133 -13.57 -32.78 0.48
C LEU A 133 -13.38 -31.81 1.65
N VAL A 134 -12.23 -31.14 1.69
CA VAL A 134 -11.83 -30.22 2.76
C VAL A 134 -11.39 -28.88 2.15
N SER A 135 -11.69 -27.80 2.86
CA SER A 135 -11.16 -26.47 2.56
C SER A 135 -10.04 -26.13 3.54
N VAL A 136 -8.89 -25.69 3.04
CA VAL A 136 -7.71 -25.33 3.84
C VAL A 136 -7.25 -23.93 3.47
N THR A 137 -7.01 -23.11 4.49
CA THR A 137 -6.50 -21.74 4.36
C THR A 137 -4.99 -21.70 4.60
N GLY A 138 -4.27 -20.89 3.82
CA GLY A 138 -2.86 -20.67 4.07
C GLY A 138 -2.22 -19.67 3.11
N VAL A 139 -0.97 -19.33 3.40
CA VAL A 139 -0.14 -18.44 2.57
C VAL A 139 0.69 -19.28 1.63
N VAL A 140 0.70 -18.94 0.34
CA VAL A 140 1.58 -19.59 -0.63
C VAL A 140 2.99 -19.08 -0.46
N THR A 141 3.93 -19.98 -0.22
CA THR A 141 5.36 -19.62 -0.06
C THR A 141 6.12 -19.75 -1.37
N ARG A 142 5.86 -20.84 -2.11
CA ARG A 142 6.61 -21.20 -3.32
C ARG A 142 5.67 -21.86 -4.32
N THR A 143 5.89 -21.56 -5.59
CA THR A 143 5.16 -22.14 -6.72
C THR A 143 6.19 -22.74 -7.67
N SER A 144 6.00 -23.99 -8.10
CA SER A 144 6.81 -24.58 -9.17
C SER A 144 6.34 -24.05 -10.53
N GLU A 145 7.17 -24.27 -11.55
CA GLU A 145 6.74 -24.13 -12.94
C GLU A 145 5.65 -25.15 -13.28
N VAL A 146 4.87 -24.83 -14.31
CA VAL A 146 3.83 -25.70 -14.87
C VAL A 146 4.49 -26.79 -15.69
N ARG A 147 4.09 -28.05 -15.44
CA ARG A 147 4.54 -29.19 -16.22
C ARG A 147 3.34 -30.00 -16.70
N PRO A 148 3.41 -30.67 -17.85
CA PRO A 148 2.36 -31.59 -18.27
C PRO A 148 2.49 -32.93 -17.52
N GLU A 149 1.38 -33.39 -16.93
CA GLU A 149 1.17 -34.72 -16.35
C GLU A 149 0.46 -35.61 -17.37
N LEU A 150 0.94 -36.84 -17.57
CA LEU A 150 0.23 -37.84 -18.38
C LEU A 150 -0.87 -38.47 -17.52
N LEU A 151 -2.15 -38.18 -17.80
CA LEU A 151 -3.28 -38.78 -17.08
C LEU A 151 -3.66 -40.15 -17.66
N GLN A 152 -3.83 -40.20 -18.99
CA GLN A 152 -4.19 -41.42 -19.72
C GLN A 152 -3.23 -41.62 -20.88
N GLY A 153 -2.46 -42.71 -20.82
CA GLY A 153 -1.51 -43.09 -21.86
C GLY A 153 -2.17 -43.97 -22.92
N THR A 154 -1.89 -43.66 -24.18
CA THR A 154 -2.20 -44.56 -25.29
C THR A 154 -0.91 -45.28 -25.70
N PHE A 155 -0.89 -46.61 -25.55
CA PHE A 155 0.30 -47.43 -25.77
C PHE A 155 0.15 -48.29 -27.02
N LYS A 156 1.16 -48.25 -27.88
CA LYS A 156 1.30 -49.13 -29.03
C LYS A 156 2.21 -50.30 -28.68
N CYS A 157 1.72 -51.52 -28.90
CA CYS A 157 2.54 -52.72 -28.82
C CYS A 157 3.55 -52.76 -29.97
N LEU A 158 4.84 -52.94 -29.66
CA LEU A 158 5.88 -53.02 -30.70
C LEU A 158 5.86 -54.33 -31.49
N GLU A 159 5.28 -55.40 -30.94
CA GLU A 159 5.28 -56.73 -31.59
C GLU A 159 4.06 -56.96 -32.49
N CYS A 160 2.86 -56.54 -32.06
CA CYS A 160 1.64 -56.73 -32.85
C CYS A 160 1.09 -55.43 -33.48
N GLY A 161 1.67 -54.28 -33.17
CA GLY A 161 1.21 -52.98 -33.66
C GLY A 161 -0.12 -52.49 -33.08
N ASN A 162 -0.78 -53.29 -32.22
CA ASN A 162 -2.07 -52.93 -31.64
C ASN A 162 -1.94 -51.75 -30.67
N VAL A 163 -2.94 -50.87 -30.70
CA VAL A 163 -2.97 -49.66 -29.87
C VAL A 163 -3.97 -49.87 -28.74
N ILE A 164 -3.48 -49.77 -27.50
CA ILE A 164 -4.28 -49.81 -26.27
C ILE A 164 -4.47 -48.36 -25.83
N LYS A 165 -5.71 -47.89 -25.92
CA LYS A 165 -6.09 -46.53 -25.53
C LYS A 165 -6.50 -46.47 -24.06
N ASN A 166 -6.42 -45.28 -23.46
CA ASN A 166 -6.97 -44.96 -22.15
C ASN A 166 -6.41 -45.77 -20.98
N VAL A 167 -5.10 -46.02 -20.96
CA VAL A 167 -4.44 -46.62 -19.78
C VAL A 167 -4.20 -45.52 -18.75
N GLU A 168 -4.97 -45.53 -17.66
CA GLU A 168 -4.83 -44.59 -16.55
C GLU A 168 -3.45 -44.69 -15.89
N GLN A 169 -2.87 -43.53 -15.59
CA GLN A 169 -1.60 -43.43 -14.88
C GLN A 169 -1.88 -42.96 -13.44
N GLN A 170 -1.63 -43.83 -12.46
CA GLN A 170 -1.86 -43.52 -11.05
C GLN A 170 -0.52 -43.27 -10.35
N PHE A 171 -0.11 -42.00 -10.26
CA PHE A 171 1.12 -41.51 -9.59
C PHE A 171 2.44 -42.17 -10.02
N LYS A 172 2.40 -43.06 -11.01
CA LYS A 172 3.52 -43.80 -11.57
C LYS A 172 3.26 -43.98 -13.05
N TYR A 173 4.34 -43.94 -13.83
CA TYR A 173 4.31 -44.40 -15.21
C TYR A 173 4.06 -45.92 -15.24
N THR A 174 2.84 -46.30 -15.60
CA THR A 174 2.36 -47.67 -15.72
C THR A 174 2.12 -48.01 -17.18
N GLU A 175 2.93 -48.93 -17.68
CA GLU A 175 2.71 -49.60 -18.97
C GLU A 175 1.70 -50.75 -18.83
N PRO A 176 0.92 -51.07 -19.88
CA PRO A 176 -0.04 -52.16 -19.81
C PRO A 176 0.66 -53.52 -19.70
N THR A 177 0.20 -54.39 -18.80
CA THR A 177 0.86 -55.69 -18.54
C THR A 177 0.54 -56.78 -19.56
N ILE A 178 -0.58 -56.67 -20.27
CA ILE A 178 -1.07 -57.66 -21.22
C ILE A 178 -1.60 -56.96 -22.47
N CYS A 179 -1.25 -57.49 -23.64
CA CYS A 179 -1.80 -57.04 -24.90
C CYS A 179 -3.21 -57.58 -25.14
N MET A 180 -4.12 -56.73 -25.63
CA MET A 180 -5.51 -57.10 -25.94
C MET A 180 -5.65 -58.14 -27.06
N ASN A 181 -4.58 -58.37 -27.83
CA ASN A 181 -4.56 -59.40 -28.86
C ASN A 181 -4.15 -60.76 -28.25
N PRO A 182 -5.01 -61.79 -28.28
CA PRO A 182 -4.74 -63.09 -27.64
C PRO A 182 -3.53 -63.84 -28.23
N THR A 183 -3.07 -63.47 -29.43
CA THR A 183 -1.89 -64.07 -30.07
C THR A 183 -0.57 -63.41 -29.69
N CYS A 184 -0.60 -62.28 -28.97
CA CYS A 184 0.59 -61.50 -28.63
C CYS A 184 1.01 -61.74 -27.16
N SER A 185 2.21 -62.27 -26.96
CA SER A 185 2.80 -62.56 -25.64
C SER A 185 3.64 -61.41 -25.05
N ASN A 186 3.58 -60.22 -25.63
CA ASN A 186 4.36 -59.07 -25.20
C ASN A 186 3.89 -58.54 -23.82
N ARG A 187 4.85 -58.22 -22.96
CA ARG A 187 4.62 -57.70 -21.59
C ARG A 187 5.36 -56.41 -21.26
N THR A 188 6.42 -56.06 -21.99
CA THR A 188 7.35 -54.96 -21.62
C THR A 188 7.66 -54.00 -22.76
N LYS A 189 7.40 -54.38 -24.02
CA LYS A 189 7.77 -53.54 -25.17
C LYS A 189 6.59 -52.69 -25.62
N TRP A 190 6.39 -51.58 -24.92
CA TRP A 190 5.34 -50.61 -25.20
C TRP A 190 5.94 -49.28 -25.68
N ALA A 191 5.35 -48.72 -26.72
CA ALA A 191 5.67 -47.38 -27.18
C ALA A 191 4.49 -46.44 -26.86
N LEU A 192 4.73 -45.39 -26.07
CA LEU A 192 3.71 -44.38 -25.80
C LEU A 192 3.47 -43.52 -27.04
N LEU A 193 2.22 -43.46 -27.49
CA LEU A 193 1.78 -42.54 -28.53
C LEU A 193 1.39 -41.21 -27.89
N ARG A 194 2.33 -40.26 -27.89
CA ARG A 194 2.11 -38.91 -27.32
C ARG A 194 0.94 -38.18 -27.96
N GLN A 195 0.69 -38.35 -29.26
CA GLN A 195 -0.39 -37.64 -29.97
C GLN A 195 -1.80 -38.07 -29.54
N GLU A 196 -1.98 -39.34 -29.15
CA GLU A 196 -3.29 -39.89 -28.71
C GLU A 196 -3.40 -40.00 -27.19
N SER A 197 -2.41 -39.48 -26.46
CA SER A 197 -2.37 -39.54 -25.00
C SER A 197 -2.96 -38.27 -24.39
N LYS A 198 -3.62 -38.40 -23.24
CA LYS A 198 -4.18 -37.26 -22.50
C LYS A 198 -3.14 -36.70 -21.54
N PHE A 199 -2.81 -35.42 -21.76
CA PHE A 199 -2.00 -34.64 -20.84
C PHE A 199 -2.87 -33.62 -20.12
N ALA A 200 -2.52 -33.34 -18.87
CA ALA A 200 -3.09 -32.24 -18.11
C ALA A 200 -1.95 -31.45 -17.46
N ASP A 201 -2.10 -30.14 -17.41
CA ASP A 201 -1.12 -29.31 -16.72
C ASP A 201 -1.23 -29.53 -15.21
N TRP A 202 -0.08 -29.68 -14.56
CA TRP A 202 0.03 -29.76 -13.12
C TRP A 202 1.08 -28.78 -12.60
N GLN A 203 0.86 -28.31 -11.38
CA GLN A 203 1.75 -27.41 -10.67
C GLN A 203 1.80 -27.80 -9.21
N ARG A 204 3.00 -27.74 -8.62
CA ARG A 204 3.21 -27.98 -7.19
C ARG A 204 3.39 -26.65 -6.48
N VAL A 205 2.56 -26.42 -5.49
CA VAL A 205 2.56 -25.20 -4.68
C VAL A 205 2.82 -25.56 -3.23
N ARG A 206 3.75 -24.88 -2.57
CA ARG A 206 3.98 -25.06 -1.13
C ARG A 206 3.24 -23.99 -0.34
N MET A 207 2.27 -24.45 0.44
CA MET A 207 1.48 -23.61 1.33
C MET A 207 2.03 -23.67 2.75
N GLN A 208 1.91 -22.56 3.48
CA GLN A 208 2.27 -22.41 4.88
C GLN A 208 1.07 -21.90 5.70
N GLU A 209 1.04 -22.28 6.97
CA GLU A 209 0.03 -21.82 7.93
C GLU A 209 0.04 -20.30 8.09
N THR A 210 -1.15 -19.69 8.14
CA THR A 210 -1.30 -18.24 8.27
C THR A 210 -0.84 -17.78 9.65
N SER A 211 -0.16 -16.64 9.75
CA SER A 211 0.41 -16.12 11.01
C SER A 211 -0.61 -15.95 12.15
N LYS A 212 -1.89 -15.72 11.81
CA LYS A 212 -3.00 -15.58 12.78
C LYS A 212 -3.36 -16.88 13.47
N GLU A 213 -3.05 -18.03 12.85
CA GLU A 213 -3.44 -19.35 13.31
C GLU A 213 -2.33 -20.08 14.07
N ILE A 214 -1.10 -19.53 14.07
CA ILE A 214 0.06 -20.16 14.70
C ILE A 214 -0.07 -20.09 16.23
N PRO A 215 -0.02 -21.24 16.94
CA PRO A 215 0.03 -21.23 18.39
C PRO A 215 1.39 -20.74 18.88
N ALA A 216 1.39 -19.96 19.98
CA ALA A 216 2.61 -19.40 20.56
C ALA A 216 3.66 -20.50 20.81
N GLY A 217 4.88 -20.30 20.30
CA GLY A 217 6.02 -21.19 20.51
C GLY A 217 6.16 -22.37 19.54
N SER A 218 5.32 -22.49 18.51
CA SER A 218 5.48 -23.51 17.46
C SER A 218 6.00 -22.93 16.14
N LEU A 219 6.83 -23.71 15.43
CA LEU A 219 7.19 -23.41 14.05
C LEU A 219 6.00 -23.65 13.10
N PRO A 220 5.79 -22.80 12.10
CA PRO A 220 4.71 -22.95 11.12
C PRO A 220 4.91 -24.23 10.30
N ARG A 221 3.83 -24.98 10.08
CA ARG A 221 3.85 -26.17 9.21
C ARG A 221 3.64 -25.78 7.75
N SER A 222 4.25 -26.55 6.86
CA SER A 222 4.07 -26.42 5.41
C SER A 222 3.48 -27.69 4.81
N LEU A 223 2.61 -27.53 3.82
CA LEU A 223 1.98 -28.63 3.07
C LEU A 223 2.20 -28.41 1.58
N ASP A 224 2.46 -29.50 0.86
CA ASP A 224 2.53 -29.46 -0.60
C ASP A 224 1.12 -29.65 -1.17
N VAL A 225 0.68 -28.66 -1.94
CA VAL A 225 -0.58 -28.60 -2.66
C VAL A 225 -0.30 -28.84 -4.14
N ILE A 226 -1.09 -29.69 -4.79
CA ILE A 226 -1.00 -29.98 -6.21
C ILE A 226 -2.22 -29.35 -6.89
N LEU A 227 -1.96 -28.50 -7.87
CA LEU A 227 -2.95 -27.89 -8.74
C LEU A 227 -2.94 -28.61 -10.08
N ARG A 228 -4.12 -28.83 -10.65
CA ARG A 228 -4.31 -29.47 -11.95
C ARG A 228 -5.20 -28.63 -12.86
N HIS A 229 -5.02 -28.81 -14.16
CA HIS A 229 -5.83 -28.17 -15.20
C HIS A 229 -5.78 -26.63 -15.07
N GLU A 230 -6.92 -25.97 -15.25
CA GLU A 230 -7.07 -24.51 -15.23
C GLU A 230 -6.84 -23.86 -13.85
N MET A 231 -6.67 -24.66 -12.79
CA MET A 231 -6.36 -24.13 -11.45
C MET A 231 -4.89 -23.74 -11.31
N VAL A 232 -4.05 -24.19 -12.25
CA VAL A 232 -2.64 -23.85 -12.34
C VAL A 232 -2.47 -22.34 -12.56
N GLU A 233 -1.39 -21.77 -12.00
CA GLU A 233 -1.04 -20.33 -12.04
C GLU A 233 -2.04 -19.36 -11.38
N ARG A 234 -3.15 -19.85 -10.81
CA ARG A 234 -4.09 -19.01 -10.04
C ARG A 234 -3.51 -18.55 -8.70
N ALA A 235 -2.66 -19.38 -8.09
CA ALA A 235 -2.04 -19.08 -6.80
C ALA A 235 -0.63 -18.50 -7.03
N ARG A 236 -0.34 -17.32 -6.45
CA ARG A 236 0.99 -16.70 -6.51
C ARG A 236 1.65 -16.73 -5.13
N ALA A 237 2.98 -16.69 -5.12
CA ALA A 237 3.74 -16.58 -3.88
C ALA A 237 3.39 -15.27 -3.13
N GLY A 238 3.18 -15.38 -1.82
CA GLY A 238 2.76 -14.28 -0.95
C GLY A 238 1.26 -14.16 -0.76
N ASP A 239 0.44 -14.76 -1.63
CA ASP A 239 -1.01 -14.65 -1.52
C ASP A 239 -1.55 -15.57 -0.40
N THR A 240 -2.50 -15.04 0.36
CA THR A 240 -3.38 -15.85 1.21
C THR A 240 -4.46 -16.48 0.34
N VAL A 241 -4.52 -17.80 0.31
CA VAL A 241 -5.46 -18.54 -0.52
C VAL A 241 -6.20 -19.58 0.30
N ILE A 242 -7.42 -19.90 -0.16
CA ILE A 242 -8.21 -21.03 0.28
C ILE A 242 -8.13 -22.07 -0.82
N PHE A 243 -7.54 -23.21 -0.50
CA PHE A 243 -7.60 -24.38 -1.37
C PHE A 243 -8.78 -25.25 -0.95
N THR A 244 -9.58 -25.65 -1.93
CA THR A 244 -10.64 -26.64 -1.74
C THR A 244 -10.26 -27.89 -2.51
N GLY A 245 -10.27 -29.04 -1.85
CA GLY A 245 -9.78 -30.27 -2.44
C GLY A 245 -9.75 -31.44 -1.49
N THR A 246 -8.93 -32.43 -1.80
CA THR A 246 -8.82 -33.67 -1.02
C THR A 246 -7.39 -33.93 -0.57
N VAL A 247 -7.27 -34.52 0.61
CA VAL A 247 -5.98 -35.05 1.08
C VAL A 247 -5.78 -36.43 0.47
N VAL A 248 -4.64 -36.61 -0.19
CA VAL A 248 -4.23 -37.88 -0.77
C VAL A 248 -2.88 -38.32 -0.22
N VAL A 249 -2.61 -39.61 -0.36
CA VAL A 249 -1.37 -40.22 0.09
C VAL A 249 -0.56 -40.60 -1.14
N ILE A 250 0.61 -40.00 -1.32
CA ILE A 250 1.50 -40.27 -2.44
C ILE A 250 2.60 -41.24 -1.97
N PRO A 251 2.79 -42.39 -2.63
CA PRO A 251 3.91 -43.27 -2.35
C PRO A 251 5.22 -42.67 -2.84
N ASP A 252 6.31 -42.85 -2.08
CA ASP A 252 7.63 -42.46 -2.55
C ASP A 252 8.13 -43.42 -3.64
N ILE A 253 8.20 -42.93 -4.88
CA ILE A 253 8.57 -43.71 -6.07
C ILE A 253 10.04 -44.17 -5.99
N LEU A 254 10.92 -43.39 -5.35
CA LEU A 254 12.33 -43.76 -5.19
C LEU A 254 12.47 -45.00 -4.28
N ALA A 255 11.64 -45.08 -3.24
CA ALA A 255 11.55 -46.26 -2.39
C ALA A 255 10.95 -47.47 -3.15
N LEU A 256 10.05 -47.25 -4.11
CA LEU A 256 9.44 -48.30 -4.94
C LEU A 256 10.36 -48.82 -6.07
N ALA A 257 11.26 -47.98 -6.61
CA ALA A 257 12.12 -48.29 -7.74
C ALA A 257 13.40 -49.06 -7.35
N SER A 258 13.76 -49.09 -6.07
CA SER A 258 14.88 -49.88 -5.56
C SER A 258 14.61 -51.39 -5.81
N PRO A 259 15.55 -52.21 -6.30
CA PRO A 259 15.32 -53.65 -6.58
C PRO A 259 15.29 -54.50 -5.30
N GLY A 260 14.33 -55.43 -5.18
CA GLY A 260 14.09 -56.30 -4.00
C GLY A 260 12.62 -56.70 -3.84
N GLU A 261 12.35 -57.79 -3.10
CA GLU A 261 11.03 -58.45 -3.02
C GLU A 261 9.92 -57.55 -2.45
N ARG A 262 8.74 -57.65 -3.05
CA ARG A 262 7.51 -56.96 -2.60
C ARG A 262 6.78 -57.85 -1.61
N ALA A 263 6.34 -57.29 -0.49
CA ALA A 263 5.39 -57.96 0.38
C ALA A 263 4.00 -57.93 -0.27
N GLU A 264 3.65 -58.98 -1.03
CA GLU A 264 2.27 -59.23 -1.43
C GLU A 264 1.57 -60.03 -0.33
N CYS A 265 0.35 -59.63 0.04
CA CYS A 265 -0.49 -60.40 0.95
C CYS A 265 -0.98 -61.66 0.22
N ARG A 266 -0.21 -62.74 0.29
CA ARG A 266 -0.67 -64.07 -0.13
C ARG A 266 -1.70 -64.54 0.91
N ARG A 267 -2.96 -64.71 0.50
CA ARG A 267 -3.98 -65.39 1.33
C ARG A 267 -3.57 -66.85 1.45
N GLU A 268 -2.96 -67.22 2.58
CA GLU A 268 -2.69 -68.62 2.90
C GLU A 268 -3.98 -69.33 3.29
N ALA A 269 -4.32 -70.36 2.52
CA ALA A 269 -5.32 -71.34 2.91
C ALA A 269 -4.70 -72.27 3.96
N SER A 270 -5.31 -72.25 5.16
CA SER A 270 -5.36 -73.31 6.17
C SER A 270 -4.31 -74.44 6.10
N GLU A 271 -3.19 -74.27 6.80
CA GLU A 271 -2.46 -75.41 7.39
C GLU A 271 -2.10 -75.14 8.86
N ARG A 272 -2.49 -76.10 9.71
CA ARG A 272 -2.24 -76.13 11.15
C ARG A 272 -0.79 -76.55 11.44
N LYS A 273 -0.09 -75.86 12.34
CA LYS A 273 0.68 -76.53 13.42
C LYS A 273 1.14 -75.60 14.55
N ASN A 274 0.95 -76.11 15.77
CA ASN A 274 1.48 -75.63 17.04
C ASN A 274 3.01 -75.67 17.12
N SER A 275 3.62 -74.69 17.78
CA SER A 275 4.49 -74.90 18.96
C SER A 275 4.94 -73.57 19.57
N ALA A 276 4.71 -73.42 20.87
CA ALA A 276 5.13 -72.30 21.69
C ALA A 276 6.65 -72.27 21.90
N VAL A 277 7.28 -71.12 21.67
CA VAL A 277 8.52 -70.67 22.33
C VAL A 277 8.55 -69.14 22.36
N GLY A 278 8.72 -68.58 23.57
CA GLY A 278 9.55 -67.40 23.81
C GLY A 278 9.07 -66.04 23.32
N HIS A 279 8.63 -65.22 24.26
CA HIS A 279 8.50 -63.77 24.14
C HIS A 279 9.89 -63.14 23.91
N GLU A 280 10.31 -63.01 22.66
CA GLU A 280 11.39 -62.10 22.25
C GLU A 280 10.98 -61.42 20.93
N GLY A 281 10.78 -60.11 21.00
CA GLY A 281 10.18 -59.33 19.93
C GLY A 281 10.96 -59.45 18.62
N MET A 282 10.26 -59.88 17.56
CA MET A 282 10.75 -59.88 16.18
C MET A 282 11.14 -58.45 15.73
N ARG A 283 12.39 -58.06 15.95
CA ARG A 283 13.06 -56.97 15.21
C ARG A 283 13.62 -57.43 13.86
N GLY A 284 13.29 -58.65 13.43
CA GLY A 284 13.83 -59.32 12.24
C GLY A 284 13.04 -59.18 10.94
N LEU A 285 11.99 -58.35 10.88
CA LEU A 285 11.18 -58.19 9.65
C LEU A 285 11.95 -57.52 8.50
N ARG A 286 12.92 -56.63 8.79
CA ARG A 286 13.80 -56.04 7.77
C ARG A 286 14.75 -57.05 7.12
N ALA A 287 15.05 -58.17 7.77
CA ALA A 287 15.90 -59.23 7.23
C ALA A 287 15.13 -60.20 6.30
N LEU A 288 13.80 -60.21 6.37
CA LEU A 288 12.90 -61.03 5.53
C LEU A 288 12.48 -60.32 4.22
N GLY A 289 13.15 -59.24 3.82
CA GLY A 289 12.81 -58.51 2.61
C GLY A 289 11.54 -57.66 2.70
N VAL A 290 10.95 -57.51 3.89
CA VAL A 290 9.77 -56.65 4.09
C VAL A 290 10.20 -55.19 4.03
N ARG A 291 9.75 -54.49 2.99
CA ARG A 291 10.05 -53.07 2.74
C ARG A 291 9.13 -52.17 3.56
N ASP A 292 9.72 -51.17 4.21
CA ASP A 292 8.98 -50.05 4.76
C ASP A 292 8.49 -49.18 3.59
N LEU A 293 7.18 -49.22 3.29
CA LEU A 293 6.56 -48.31 2.32
C LEU A 293 6.39 -46.95 2.99
N SER A 294 7.21 -45.98 2.59
CA SER A 294 7.07 -44.60 3.03
C SER A 294 6.05 -43.87 2.16
N TYR A 295 5.03 -43.33 2.81
CA TYR A 295 3.99 -42.54 2.18
C TYR A 295 4.05 -41.09 2.68
N ARG A 296 3.79 -40.14 1.78
CA ARG A 296 3.71 -38.71 2.10
C ARG A 296 2.30 -38.20 1.87
N LEU A 297 1.79 -37.39 2.79
CA LEU A 297 0.53 -36.67 2.60
C LEU A 297 0.75 -35.51 1.63
N ALA A 298 -0.12 -35.42 0.63
CA ALA A 298 -0.20 -34.31 -0.30
C ALA A 298 -1.66 -33.87 -0.42
N PHE A 299 -1.87 -32.60 -0.74
CA PHE A 299 -3.22 -32.07 -0.94
C PHE A 299 -3.45 -31.83 -2.43
N ILE A 300 -4.47 -32.44 -3.02
CA ILE A 300 -4.88 -32.14 -4.40
C ILE A 300 -6.00 -31.10 -4.31
N ALA A 301 -5.76 -29.91 -4.84
CA ALA A 301 -6.74 -28.84 -4.84
C ALA A 301 -7.48 -28.79 -6.18
N ASN A 302 -8.81 -28.78 -6.10
CA ASN A 302 -9.73 -28.69 -7.24
C ASN A 302 -10.22 -27.27 -7.46
N SER A 303 -10.15 -26.42 -6.43
CA SER A 303 -10.45 -25.00 -6.53
C SER A 303 -9.45 -24.18 -5.70
N VAL A 304 -9.10 -23.02 -6.23
CA VAL A 304 -8.24 -22.02 -5.59
C VAL A 304 -9.04 -20.74 -5.49
N GLN A 305 -9.19 -20.21 -4.27
CA GLN A 305 -9.76 -18.89 -4.04
C GLN A 305 -8.70 -18.01 -3.37
N VAL A 306 -8.40 -16.86 -3.97
CA VAL A 306 -7.50 -15.89 -3.35
C VAL A 306 -8.31 -15.09 -2.32
N LEU A 307 -7.90 -15.16 -1.05
CA LEU A 307 -8.38 -14.31 0.03
C LEU A 307 -7.65 -12.97 -0.06
N ASP A 308 -7.92 -12.20 -1.11
CA ASP A 308 -7.63 -10.77 -1.06
C ASP A 308 -8.91 -10.05 -0.63
N GLY A 309 -8.80 -8.93 0.09
CA GLY A 309 -9.93 -8.16 0.63
C GLY A 309 -10.91 -7.59 -0.41
N ARG A 310 -10.81 -8.03 -1.68
CA ARG A 310 -11.79 -7.86 -2.74
C ARG A 310 -12.89 -8.92 -2.56
N ARG A 311 -13.96 -8.56 -1.86
CA ARG A 311 -15.23 -9.28 -2.02
C ARG A 311 -15.79 -8.89 -3.40
N ASP A 312 -15.74 -9.79 -4.39
CA ASP A 312 -16.93 -10.53 -4.84
C ASP A 312 -16.71 -11.41 -6.08
N PHE A 313 -17.51 -12.48 -6.08
CA PHE A 313 -17.76 -13.61 -6.98
C PHE A 313 -17.46 -13.49 -8.48
N ASP A 314 -16.18 -13.51 -8.87
CA ASP A 314 -15.84 -13.84 -10.26
C ASP A 314 -14.67 -14.83 -10.36
N ILE A 315 -14.96 -16.10 -10.08
CA ILE A 315 -14.00 -17.21 -10.14
C ILE A 315 -13.47 -17.42 -11.57
N ARG A 316 -14.24 -17.00 -12.57
CA ARG A 316 -13.83 -17.02 -13.98
C ARG A 316 -13.25 -15.72 -14.47
N ASN A 317 -13.15 -14.71 -13.62
CA ASN A 317 -12.57 -13.41 -13.97
C ASN A 317 -13.16 -12.93 -15.31
N ARG A 318 -14.49 -12.77 -15.37
CA ARG A 318 -15.32 -12.67 -16.59
C ARG A 318 -14.96 -11.49 -17.49
N LYS A 319 -14.01 -10.65 -17.07
CA LYS A 319 -13.46 -9.52 -17.82
C LYS A 319 -11.99 -9.30 -17.51
N LYS A 320 -11.08 -10.03 -18.17
CA LYS A 320 -9.66 -9.66 -18.12
C LYS A 320 -9.14 -8.82 -19.29
N ASP A 321 -9.85 -8.67 -20.42
CA ASP A 321 -9.18 -8.08 -21.60
C ASP A 321 -9.90 -6.90 -22.30
N ALA A 322 -10.80 -6.19 -21.61
CA ALA A 322 -11.21 -4.86 -22.08
C ALA A 322 -11.64 -3.98 -20.90
N ASP A 323 -10.76 -3.03 -20.54
CA ASP A 323 -10.91 -2.00 -19.50
C ASP A 323 -10.82 -2.49 -18.04
N GLU A 324 -9.59 -2.65 -17.54
CA GLU A 324 -9.24 -2.81 -16.11
C GLU A 324 -9.74 -1.66 -15.20
N ASP A 325 -10.30 -0.58 -15.76
CA ASP A 325 -10.75 0.60 -15.02
C ASP A 325 -12.23 0.57 -14.59
N ASN A 326 -13.06 -0.34 -15.13
CA ASN A 326 -14.49 -0.43 -14.78
C ASN A 326 -14.77 -1.67 -13.92
N GLN A 327 -14.22 -1.64 -12.70
CA GLN A 327 -14.70 -2.51 -11.63
C GLN A 327 -16.21 -2.26 -11.49
N GLN A 328 -17.03 -3.29 -11.76
CA GLN A 328 -18.49 -3.18 -11.67
C GLN A 328 -18.87 -3.07 -10.20
N PHE A 329 -18.81 -1.85 -9.66
CA PHE A 329 -19.37 -1.56 -8.34
C PHE A 329 -20.86 -1.81 -8.37
N THR A 330 -21.38 -2.42 -7.32
CA THR A 330 -22.82 -2.58 -7.17
C THR A 330 -23.48 -1.20 -7.07
N THR A 331 -24.74 -1.10 -7.49
CA THR A 331 -25.50 0.16 -7.41
C THR A 331 -25.58 0.68 -5.96
N GLU A 332 -25.64 -0.24 -4.99
CA GLU A 332 -25.67 0.09 -3.56
C GLU A 332 -24.36 0.73 -3.08
N GLU A 333 -23.20 0.22 -3.52
CA GLU A 333 -21.89 0.76 -3.18
C GLU A 333 -21.66 2.15 -3.77
N LEU A 334 -22.13 2.38 -4.99
CA LEU A 334 -22.07 3.70 -5.62
C LEU A 334 -22.93 4.72 -4.85
N ASP A 335 -24.11 4.31 -4.41
CA ASP A 335 -24.99 5.16 -3.60
C ASP A 335 -24.39 5.48 -2.23
N GLU A 336 -23.68 4.54 -1.60
CA GLU A 336 -22.91 4.80 -0.37
C GLU A 336 -21.77 5.80 -0.61
N VAL A 337 -20.99 5.63 -1.68
CA VAL A 337 -19.89 6.54 -2.03
C VAL A 337 -20.39 7.95 -2.33
N GLN A 338 -21.51 8.08 -3.02
CA GLN A 338 -22.15 9.37 -3.28
C GLN A 338 -22.69 10.00 -1.99
N ARG A 339 -23.30 9.20 -1.09
CA ARG A 339 -23.74 9.69 0.23
C ARG A 339 -22.58 10.25 1.04
N MET A 340 -21.43 9.57 1.05
CA MET A 340 -20.22 10.07 1.72
C MET A 340 -19.78 11.42 1.14
N ARG A 341 -19.68 11.54 -0.18
CA ARG A 341 -19.28 12.79 -0.86
C ARG A 341 -20.19 13.98 -0.53
N ASN A 342 -21.50 13.75 -0.41
CA ASN A 342 -22.48 14.82 -0.22
C ASN A 342 -22.52 15.36 1.22
N THR A 343 -21.74 14.81 2.15
CA THR A 343 -21.67 15.34 3.52
C THR A 343 -20.90 16.67 3.58
N PRO A 344 -21.35 17.66 4.36
CA PRO A 344 -20.61 18.90 4.56
C PRO A 344 -19.30 18.62 5.32
N ASP A 345 -18.23 19.36 4.99
CA ASP A 345 -16.86 19.16 5.49
C ASP A 345 -16.32 17.73 5.31
N PHE A 346 -16.68 17.12 4.18
CA PHE A 346 -16.28 15.77 3.79
C PHE A 346 -14.76 15.52 3.95
N PHE A 347 -13.92 16.45 3.48
CA PHE A 347 -12.47 16.24 3.48
C PHE A 347 -11.92 16.11 4.90
N ASN A 348 -12.31 16.98 5.83
CA ASN A 348 -11.86 16.93 7.24
C ASN A 348 -12.38 15.68 7.95
N ARG A 349 -13.65 15.30 7.73
CA ARG A 349 -14.20 14.07 8.32
C ARG A 349 -13.50 12.80 7.83
N LEU A 350 -13.07 12.78 6.57
CA LEU A 350 -12.31 11.67 6.01
C LEU A 350 -10.89 11.62 6.60
N ILE A 351 -10.30 12.77 6.91
CA ILE A 351 -9.00 12.83 7.59
C ILE A 351 -9.13 12.36 9.04
N ASP A 352 -10.19 12.74 9.74
CA ASP A 352 -10.43 12.32 11.13
C ASP A 352 -10.71 10.81 11.24
N SER A 353 -11.28 10.18 10.21
CA SER A 353 -11.47 8.73 10.17
C SER A 353 -10.17 7.96 9.91
N ILE A 354 -9.11 8.63 9.43
CA ILE A 354 -7.78 8.05 9.25
C ILE A 354 -7.02 8.06 10.58
N ALA A 355 -6.58 6.87 10.98
CA ALA A 355 -5.83 6.63 12.22
C ALA A 355 -6.51 7.26 13.46
N PRO A 356 -7.71 6.79 13.86
CA PRO A 356 -8.44 7.35 14.99
C PRO A 356 -7.70 7.12 16.32
N ALA A 357 -6.76 6.16 16.38
CA ALA A 357 -5.93 5.92 17.55
C ALA A 357 -4.91 7.03 17.83
N VAL A 358 -4.58 7.87 16.83
CA VAL A 358 -3.61 8.96 16.98
C VAL A 358 -4.35 10.28 17.01
N PHE A 359 -4.17 11.03 18.10
CA PHE A 359 -4.69 12.38 18.26
C PHE A 359 -3.77 13.40 17.57
N GLY A 360 -4.36 14.42 16.94
CA GLY A 360 -3.61 15.51 16.30
C GLY A 360 -3.05 15.21 14.90
N HIS A 361 -2.01 15.98 14.53
CA HIS A 361 -1.28 15.91 13.25
C HIS A 361 -2.16 15.79 11.99
N GLN A 362 -3.12 16.69 11.84
CA GLN A 362 -4.07 16.69 10.72
C GLN A 362 -3.37 16.76 9.35
N ASP A 363 -2.24 17.47 9.24
CA ASP A 363 -1.50 17.58 7.98
C ASP A 363 -0.81 16.27 7.56
N ILE A 364 -0.33 15.47 8.53
CA ILE A 364 0.23 14.15 8.25
C ILE A 364 -0.88 13.19 7.81
N LYS A 365 -2.04 13.23 8.47
CA LYS A 365 -3.21 12.44 8.08
C LYS A 365 -3.70 12.81 6.66
N ARG A 366 -3.72 14.10 6.33
CA ARG A 366 -3.97 14.62 4.97
C ARG A 366 -2.99 14.04 3.96
N ALA A 367 -1.70 14.03 4.27
CA ALA A 367 -0.67 13.50 3.38
C ALA A 367 -0.82 11.99 3.15
N ILE A 368 -1.08 11.22 4.21
CA ILE A 368 -1.32 9.77 4.11
C ILE A 368 -2.56 9.49 3.25
N LEU A 369 -3.64 10.27 3.40
CA LEU A 369 -4.82 10.17 2.54
C LEU A 369 -4.47 10.38 1.06
N LEU A 370 -3.74 11.44 0.74
CA LEU A 370 -3.35 11.74 -0.64
C LEU A 370 -2.45 10.64 -1.21
N MET A 371 -1.57 10.07 -0.39
CA MET A 371 -0.76 8.90 -0.75
C MET A 371 -1.63 7.66 -1.03
N LEU A 372 -2.65 7.40 -0.18
CA LEU A 372 -3.57 6.27 -0.37
C LEU A 372 -4.35 6.38 -1.69
N LEU A 373 -4.73 7.59 -2.10
CA LEU A 373 -5.46 7.85 -3.35
C LEU A 373 -4.54 7.79 -4.58
N GLY A 374 -3.33 8.33 -4.48
CA GLY A 374 -2.35 8.41 -5.55
C GLY A 374 -2.75 9.35 -6.70
N GLY A 375 -1.80 9.74 -7.53
CA GLY A 375 -2.01 10.54 -8.75
C GLY A 375 -2.22 9.69 -10.01
N VAL A 376 -2.30 10.33 -11.18
CA VAL A 376 -2.56 9.63 -12.44
C VAL A 376 -1.24 9.21 -13.10
N HIS A 377 -1.08 7.91 -13.37
CA HIS A 377 0.02 7.42 -14.22
C HIS A 377 -0.23 7.82 -15.67
N LYS A 378 0.77 8.42 -16.32
CA LYS A 378 0.67 8.87 -17.70
C LYS A 378 1.77 8.22 -18.54
N LEU A 379 1.41 7.74 -19.72
CA LEU A 379 2.36 7.35 -20.75
C LEU A 379 2.53 8.52 -21.72
N THR A 380 3.77 8.91 -21.99
CA THR A 380 4.05 9.83 -23.09
C THR A 380 3.96 9.09 -24.43
N HIS A 381 3.81 9.84 -25.52
CA HIS A 381 3.83 9.30 -26.88
C HIS A 381 5.17 8.62 -27.25
N GLU A 382 6.24 8.91 -26.50
CA GLU A 382 7.57 8.30 -26.64
C GLU A 382 7.73 7.02 -25.81
N GLY A 383 6.68 6.56 -25.11
CA GLY A 383 6.70 5.33 -24.31
C GLY A 383 7.38 5.46 -22.95
N ILE A 384 7.67 6.69 -22.49
CA ILE A 384 8.19 6.95 -21.14
C ILE A 384 7.02 7.00 -20.16
N ASN A 385 7.12 6.22 -19.07
CA ASN A 385 6.15 6.21 -18.00
C ASN A 385 6.42 7.36 -17.02
N LEU A 386 5.46 8.28 -16.89
CA LEU A 386 5.47 9.29 -15.84
C LEU A 386 4.82 8.69 -14.58
N ARG A 387 5.56 8.74 -13.49
CA ARG A 387 5.11 8.30 -12.16
C ARG A 387 3.89 9.12 -11.70
N GLY A 388 2.84 8.42 -11.28
CA GLY A 388 1.64 9.00 -10.63
C GLY A 388 1.65 8.91 -9.10
N ASP A 389 2.48 8.03 -8.54
CA ASP A 389 2.53 7.75 -7.10
C ASP A 389 3.17 8.89 -6.29
N ILE A 390 2.63 9.15 -5.10
CA ILE A 390 3.12 10.17 -4.17
C ILE A 390 3.94 9.50 -3.08
N ASN A 391 5.15 10.00 -2.81
CA ASN A 391 5.99 9.50 -1.73
C ASN A 391 5.95 10.45 -0.53
N VAL A 392 5.79 9.90 0.67
CA VAL A 392 5.69 10.66 1.92
C VAL A 392 6.78 10.19 2.89
N CYS A 393 7.49 11.15 3.49
CA CYS A 393 8.46 10.91 4.55
C CYS A 393 8.04 11.61 5.83
N ILE A 394 8.07 10.89 6.95
CA ILE A 394 7.80 11.39 8.29
C ILE A 394 9.10 11.35 9.09
N VAL A 395 9.58 12.52 9.48
CA VAL A 395 10.73 12.71 10.38
C VAL A 395 10.20 13.16 11.73
N GLY A 396 10.85 12.80 12.83
CA GLY A 396 10.50 13.37 14.12
C GLY A 396 11.21 12.72 15.28
N ASP A 397 10.83 13.06 16.49
CA ASP A 397 11.46 12.46 17.68
C ASP A 397 10.96 11.02 17.94
N PRO A 398 11.73 10.20 18.67
CA PRO A 398 11.27 8.90 19.17
C PRO A 398 10.00 9.05 20.00
N SER A 399 9.15 8.02 20.00
CA SER A 399 7.88 7.98 20.75
C SER A 399 6.74 8.85 20.18
N CYS A 400 7.00 9.70 19.19
CA CYS A 400 5.95 10.26 18.35
C CYS A 400 5.33 9.11 17.53
N ALA A 401 4.01 8.98 17.46
CA ALA A 401 3.24 7.83 16.95
C ALA A 401 3.46 7.38 15.47
N LYS A 402 4.63 7.64 14.87
CA LYS A 402 5.04 7.31 13.51
C LYS A 402 4.80 5.84 13.16
N SER A 403 5.33 4.90 13.94
CA SER A 403 5.16 3.47 13.64
C SER A 403 3.68 3.05 13.68
N GLN A 404 2.82 3.77 14.39
CA GLN A 404 1.37 3.53 14.35
C GLN A 404 0.75 3.97 13.02
N PHE A 405 1.18 5.10 12.44
CA PHE A 405 0.74 5.51 11.10
C PHE A 405 1.13 4.49 10.03
N LEU A 406 2.35 3.95 10.11
CA LEU A 406 2.81 2.92 9.17
C LEU A 406 2.00 1.62 9.31
N LYS A 407 1.80 1.14 10.55
CA LYS A 407 0.98 -0.07 10.82
C LYS A 407 -0.46 0.10 10.36
N TYR A 408 -1.06 1.26 10.61
CA TYR A 408 -2.43 1.56 10.19
C TYR A 408 -2.55 1.58 8.66
N THR A 409 -1.62 2.24 7.96
CA THR A 409 -1.58 2.29 6.49
C THR A 409 -1.44 0.88 5.90
N SER A 410 -0.59 0.04 6.50
CA SER A 410 -0.41 -1.34 6.07
C SER A 410 -1.66 -2.21 6.29
N GLY A 411 -2.49 -1.90 7.29
CA GLY A 411 -3.77 -2.60 7.52
C GLY A 411 -4.89 -2.20 6.56
N ILE A 412 -4.85 -0.98 6.00
CA ILE A 412 -5.87 -0.51 5.07
C ILE A 412 -5.67 -1.13 3.69
N VAL A 413 -4.44 -1.05 3.16
CA VAL A 413 -4.15 -1.39 1.76
C VAL A 413 -3.83 -2.87 1.61
N PRO A 414 -4.60 -3.64 0.79
CA PRO A 414 -4.45 -5.09 0.66
C PRO A 414 -3.09 -5.56 0.12
N ARG A 415 -2.38 -4.72 -0.64
CA ARG A 415 -1.06 -5.01 -1.23
C ARG A 415 0.05 -4.16 -0.61
N SER A 416 0.01 -3.98 0.70
CA SER A 416 1.04 -3.22 1.40
C SER A 416 1.97 -4.13 2.18
N VAL A 417 3.25 -3.75 2.21
CA VAL A 417 4.27 -4.47 2.97
C VAL A 417 4.85 -3.50 4.00
N TYR A 418 4.85 -3.93 5.26
CA TYR A 418 5.54 -3.25 6.34
C TYR A 418 6.90 -3.89 6.55
N THR A 419 7.95 -3.07 6.51
CA THR A 419 9.32 -3.53 6.70
C THR A 419 10.12 -2.54 7.55
N SER A 420 11.08 -3.04 8.33
CA SER A 420 12.03 -2.19 9.08
C SER A 420 13.35 -2.12 8.32
N GLY A 421 13.91 -0.92 8.18
CA GLY A 421 15.16 -0.67 7.48
C GLY A 421 16.36 -1.43 8.06
N LYS A 422 16.31 -1.83 9.34
CA LYS A 422 17.38 -2.60 9.98
C LYS A 422 17.24 -4.11 9.78
N SER A 423 16.01 -4.63 9.79
CA SER A 423 15.74 -6.06 9.57
C SER A 423 15.69 -6.43 8.09
N SER A 424 15.55 -5.43 7.23
CA SER A 424 15.56 -5.61 5.78
C SER A 424 16.98 -5.58 5.27
N SER A 425 17.39 -6.63 4.59
CA SER A 425 18.61 -6.61 3.77
C SER A 425 18.25 -6.19 2.34
N ALA A 426 19.27 -5.83 1.53
CA ALA A 426 19.13 -5.65 0.07
C ALA A 426 18.28 -6.76 -0.57
N ALA A 427 18.52 -7.98 -0.09
CA ALA A 427 17.86 -9.19 -0.52
C ALA A 427 16.36 -9.25 -0.16
N GLY A 428 15.98 -8.64 0.97
CA GLY A 428 14.59 -8.56 1.40
C GLY A 428 13.84 -7.38 0.79
N LEU A 429 14.50 -6.27 0.45
CA LEU A 429 13.88 -5.10 -0.18
C LEU A 429 13.74 -5.25 -1.70
N THR A 430 14.82 -5.68 -2.35
CA THR A 430 14.91 -5.91 -3.80
C THR A 430 14.76 -7.40 -4.11
N ALA A 431 14.86 -7.79 -5.38
CA ALA A 431 14.91 -9.21 -5.72
C ALA A 431 16.29 -9.84 -5.47
N THR A 432 16.30 -11.09 -5.03
CA THR A 432 17.50 -11.93 -5.00
C THR A 432 17.46 -13.00 -6.06
N VAL A 433 18.64 -13.52 -6.40
CA VAL A 433 18.76 -14.75 -7.19
C VAL A 433 19.16 -15.86 -6.24
N ALA A 434 18.26 -16.81 -6.03
CA ALA A 434 18.45 -17.97 -5.15
C ALA A 434 18.51 -19.25 -5.98
N LYS A 435 19.38 -20.19 -5.60
CA LYS A 435 19.47 -21.50 -6.26
C LYS A 435 18.43 -22.44 -5.66
N GLU A 436 17.53 -22.97 -6.49
CA GLU A 436 16.55 -23.95 -6.03
C GLU A 436 17.23 -25.30 -5.75
N PRO A 437 17.03 -25.92 -4.57
CA PRO A 437 17.72 -27.15 -4.21
C PRO A 437 17.20 -28.40 -4.95
N GLU A 438 16.00 -28.35 -5.51
CA GLU A 438 15.40 -29.50 -6.23
C GLU A 438 15.80 -29.54 -7.70
N THR A 439 15.78 -28.40 -8.38
CA THR A 439 16.11 -28.28 -9.81
C THR A 439 17.57 -27.92 -10.05
N GLY A 440 18.21 -27.25 -9.08
CA GLY A 440 19.56 -26.71 -9.22
C GLY A 440 19.63 -25.43 -10.06
N GLU A 441 18.49 -24.89 -10.49
CA GLU A 441 18.41 -23.67 -11.29
C GLU A 441 18.40 -22.41 -10.42
N PHE A 442 18.80 -21.28 -11.00
CA PHE A 442 18.79 -19.98 -10.32
C PHE A 442 17.43 -19.31 -10.55
N CYS A 443 16.63 -19.19 -9.49
CA CYS A 443 15.33 -18.53 -9.52
C CYS A 443 15.45 -17.13 -8.90
N ILE A 444 14.62 -16.19 -9.38
CA ILE A 444 14.52 -14.86 -8.78
C ILE A 444 13.49 -14.93 -7.64
N GLU A 445 13.90 -14.62 -6.41
CA GLU A 445 12.98 -14.40 -5.29
C GLU A 445 12.64 -12.90 -5.23
N ALA A 446 11.35 -12.58 -5.25
CA ALA A 446 10.86 -11.21 -5.20
C ALA A 446 11.01 -10.61 -3.79
N GLY A 447 11.54 -9.38 -3.71
CA GLY A 447 11.62 -8.63 -2.45
C GLY A 447 10.33 -7.90 -2.09
N ALA A 448 10.33 -7.28 -0.92
CA ALA A 448 9.23 -6.50 -0.35
C ALA A 448 8.71 -5.42 -1.30
N LEU A 449 9.59 -4.69 -2.01
CA LEU A 449 9.18 -3.65 -2.95
C LEU A 449 8.43 -4.22 -4.16
N MET A 450 8.79 -5.44 -4.59
CA MET A 450 8.13 -6.09 -5.72
C MET A 450 6.80 -6.72 -5.32
N LEU A 451 6.73 -7.30 -4.12
CA LEU A 451 5.49 -7.84 -3.57
C LEU A 451 4.43 -6.75 -3.37
N ALA A 452 4.87 -5.51 -3.11
CA ALA A 452 4.01 -4.34 -2.94
C ALA A 452 3.64 -3.61 -4.25
N ASP A 453 3.82 -4.19 -5.45
CA ASP A 453 3.50 -3.54 -6.74
C ASP A 453 2.05 -3.00 -6.78
N ASN A 454 1.87 -1.77 -7.25
CA ASN A 454 0.65 -0.95 -7.20
C ASN A 454 0.06 -0.72 -5.79
N GLY A 455 0.85 -0.99 -4.75
CA GLY A 455 0.51 -0.82 -3.35
C GLY A 455 1.41 0.20 -2.66
N ILE A 456 1.61 -0.01 -1.36
CA ILE A 456 2.39 0.89 -0.51
C ILE A 456 3.44 0.09 0.25
N CYS A 457 4.69 0.50 0.14
CA CYS A 457 5.78 -0.02 0.96
C CYS A 457 6.00 0.92 2.15
N CYS A 458 5.74 0.42 3.35
CA CYS A 458 5.98 1.16 4.59
C CYS A 458 7.34 0.76 5.16
N ILE A 459 8.26 1.72 5.26
CA ILE A 459 9.63 1.49 5.75
C ILE A 459 9.81 2.27 7.06
N ASP A 460 9.98 1.54 8.17
CA ASP A 460 10.36 2.13 9.45
C ASP A 460 11.88 2.19 9.59
N GLU A 461 12.40 3.12 10.39
CA GLU A 461 13.85 3.34 10.59
C GLU A 461 14.63 3.48 9.28
N PHE A 462 14.11 4.30 8.36
CA PHE A 462 14.70 4.52 7.04
C PHE A 462 16.13 5.07 7.10
N ASP A 463 16.48 5.79 8.19
CA ASP A 463 17.82 6.31 8.44
C ASP A 463 18.85 5.22 8.83
N LYS A 464 18.40 4.03 9.26
CA LYS A 464 19.26 2.92 9.69
C LYS A 464 19.58 1.92 8.57
N MET A 465 19.11 2.16 7.35
CA MET A 465 19.40 1.31 6.21
C MET A 465 20.84 1.44 5.71
N ASP A 466 21.38 0.32 5.22
CA ASP A 466 22.68 0.29 4.55
C ASP A 466 22.66 1.10 3.24
N ILE A 467 23.82 1.68 2.88
CA ILE A 467 23.98 2.49 1.66
C ILE A 467 23.67 1.70 0.38
N ARG A 468 23.95 0.39 0.34
CA ARG A 468 23.63 -0.46 -0.82
C ARG A 468 22.13 -0.53 -1.09
N ASP A 469 21.34 -0.59 -0.04
CA ASP A 469 19.89 -0.71 -0.10
C ASP A 469 19.27 0.64 -0.49
N GLN A 470 19.86 1.73 0.01
CA GLN A 470 19.51 3.08 -0.39
C GLN A 470 19.73 3.34 -1.89
N VAL A 471 20.80 2.80 -2.50
CA VAL A 471 21.04 2.93 -3.96
C VAL A 471 19.96 2.22 -4.75
N ALA A 472 19.58 1.01 -4.34
CA ALA A 472 18.52 0.27 -5.03
C ALA A 472 17.15 0.94 -4.90
N ILE A 473 16.84 1.51 -3.72
CA ILE A 473 15.63 2.30 -3.52
C ILE A 473 15.66 3.56 -4.38
N HIS A 474 16.82 4.20 -4.52
CA HIS A 474 16.97 5.38 -5.37
C HIS A 474 16.67 5.07 -6.84
N GLU A 475 17.14 3.93 -7.36
CA GLU A 475 16.78 3.43 -8.70
C GLU A 475 15.26 3.16 -8.80
N ALA A 476 14.69 2.44 -7.82
CA ALA A 476 13.27 2.10 -7.80
C ALA A 476 12.36 3.35 -7.73
N MET A 477 12.71 4.36 -6.93
CA MET A 477 11.92 5.60 -6.79
C MET A 477 11.97 6.51 -8.02
N GLU A 478 13.07 6.43 -8.78
CA GLU A 478 13.30 7.18 -10.01
C GLU A 478 12.56 6.55 -11.19
N GLN A 479 12.87 5.29 -11.46
CA GLN A 479 12.49 4.63 -12.71
C GLN A 479 11.24 3.76 -12.55
N GLN A 480 10.79 3.53 -11.31
CA GLN A 480 9.75 2.54 -10.98
C GLN A 480 10.09 1.13 -11.48
N THR A 481 11.38 0.86 -11.69
CA THR A 481 11.94 -0.42 -12.13
C THR A 481 13.24 -0.68 -11.38
N ILE A 482 13.58 -1.96 -11.23
CA ILE A 482 14.81 -2.44 -10.62
C ILE A 482 15.46 -3.38 -11.63
N SER A 483 16.68 -3.05 -12.04
CA SER A 483 17.46 -3.90 -12.95
C SER A 483 18.36 -4.85 -12.15
N ILE A 484 18.32 -6.14 -12.48
CA ILE A 484 19.19 -7.15 -11.87
C ILE A 484 19.95 -7.88 -12.96
N THR A 485 21.27 -7.84 -12.85
CA THR A 485 22.20 -8.59 -13.70
C THR A 485 23.04 -9.50 -12.81
N LYS A 486 22.55 -10.71 -12.52
CA LYS A 486 23.23 -11.70 -11.65
C LYS A 486 23.04 -13.11 -12.18
N ALA A 487 24.06 -13.96 -12.01
CA ALA A 487 24.04 -15.40 -12.34
C ALA A 487 23.55 -15.72 -13.78
N GLY A 488 23.87 -14.85 -14.75
CA GLY A 488 23.46 -15.01 -16.15
C GLY A 488 22.02 -14.56 -16.46
N ILE A 489 21.29 -14.05 -15.46
CA ILE A 489 19.95 -13.51 -15.61
C ILE A 489 20.06 -11.99 -15.69
N GLN A 490 19.62 -11.42 -16.81
CA GLN A 490 19.42 -9.99 -16.99
C GLN A 490 17.92 -9.73 -17.06
N ALA A 491 17.35 -9.25 -15.95
CA ALA A 491 15.92 -8.99 -15.83
C ALA A 491 15.69 -7.58 -15.29
N THR A 492 14.70 -6.89 -15.85
CA THR A 492 14.17 -5.62 -15.33
C THR A 492 12.82 -5.88 -14.71
N LEU A 493 12.71 -5.64 -13.42
CA LEU A 493 11.53 -5.92 -12.62
C LEU A 493 10.82 -4.60 -12.31
N ASN A 494 9.49 -4.58 -12.43
CA ASN A 494 8.71 -3.38 -12.14
C ASN A 494 8.47 -3.25 -10.64
N ALA A 495 8.56 -2.03 -10.11
CA ALA A 495 8.36 -1.69 -8.71
C ALA A 495 7.52 -0.40 -8.61
N ARG A 496 6.26 -0.44 -9.05
CA ARG A 496 5.35 0.71 -9.02
C ARG A 496 4.72 0.81 -7.64
N THR A 497 5.48 1.32 -6.68
CA THR A 497 5.05 1.40 -5.29
C THR A 497 5.16 2.82 -4.77
N SER A 498 4.18 3.22 -3.94
CA SER A 498 4.31 4.43 -3.13
C SER A 498 5.09 4.09 -1.87
N ILE A 499 6.07 4.92 -1.49
CA ILE A 499 6.88 4.72 -0.30
C ILE A 499 6.40 5.64 0.82
N LEU A 500 6.07 5.04 1.96
CA LEU A 500 5.89 5.73 3.24
C LEU A 500 7.10 5.44 4.12
N ALA A 501 7.95 6.44 4.33
CA ALA A 501 9.16 6.31 5.14
C ALA A 501 9.00 6.99 6.50
N ALA A 502 9.43 6.33 7.57
CA ALA A 502 9.66 6.95 8.87
C ALA A 502 11.17 7.03 9.15
N ALA A 503 11.62 8.21 9.57
CA ALA A 503 13.02 8.46 9.92
C ALA A 503 13.13 9.16 11.28
N ASN A 504 14.25 8.93 11.96
CA ASN A 504 14.61 9.58 13.20
C ASN A 504 15.78 10.55 12.98
N PRO A 505 15.85 11.67 13.73
CA PRO A 505 16.97 12.60 13.67
C PRO A 505 18.23 11.95 14.26
N THR A 506 19.40 12.40 13.78
CA THR A 506 20.72 11.81 14.11
C THR A 506 21.10 11.92 15.59
N GLY A 507 20.52 12.87 16.33
CA GLY A 507 20.69 13.05 17.78
C GLY A 507 19.54 12.51 18.63
N GLY A 508 18.54 11.86 18.04
CA GLY A 508 17.31 11.45 18.75
C GLY A 508 16.37 12.59 19.13
N ARG A 509 16.80 13.85 19.06
CA ARG A 509 15.95 15.04 19.10
C ARG A 509 16.19 15.91 17.87
N TYR A 510 15.15 16.62 17.44
CA TYR A 510 15.24 17.55 16.31
C TYR A 510 15.82 18.92 16.73
N ASP A 511 17.02 19.26 16.23
CA ASP A 511 17.65 20.56 16.47
C ASP A 511 17.11 21.62 15.48
N LYS A 512 16.28 22.57 15.95
CA LYS A 512 15.76 23.69 15.12
C LYS A 512 16.87 24.61 14.57
N SER A 513 18.05 24.63 15.20
CA SER A 513 19.19 25.47 14.79
C SER A 513 19.93 24.99 13.54
N LYS A 514 19.76 23.72 13.18
CA LYS A 514 20.42 23.10 12.02
C LYS A 514 19.39 22.85 10.92
N PRO A 515 19.78 22.99 9.64
CA PRO A 515 18.86 22.66 8.56
C PRO A 515 18.63 21.15 8.51
N LEU A 516 17.45 20.77 8.02
CA LEU A 516 16.95 19.39 7.93
C LEU A 516 17.98 18.40 7.37
N LYS A 517 18.80 18.82 6.40
CA LYS A 517 19.86 18.01 5.77
C LYS A 517 20.89 17.44 6.77
N TYR A 518 21.23 18.18 7.82
CA TYR A 518 22.17 17.69 8.84
C TYR A 518 21.46 16.97 9.98
N ASN A 519 20.19 17.30 10.23
CA ASN A 519 19.37 16.61 11.23
C ASN A 519 19.04 15.18 10.83
N VAL A 520 18.99 14.88 9.53
CA VAL A 520 18.66 13.56 9.01
C VAL A 520 19.84 12.99 8.23
N ALA A 521 20.26 11.76 8.53
CA ALA A 521 21.37 11.07 7.85
C ALA A 521 20.97 10.52 6.47
N LEU A 522 20.31 11.33 5.64
CA LEU A 522 19.85 10.93 4.31
C LEU A 522 20.55 11.72 3.19
N PRO A 523 20.94 11.07 2.09
CA PRO A 523 21.44 11.75 0.91
C PRO A 523 20.41 12.75 0.35
N PRO A 524 20.83 13.94 -0.10
CA PRO A 524 19.93 14.95 -0.67
C PRO A 524 19.23 14.45 -1.95
N ALA A 525 19.83 13.49 -2.66
CA ALA A 525 19.23 12.85 -3.82
C ALA A 525 17.90 12.14 -3.46
N ILE A 526 17.85 11.45 -2.32
CA ILE A 526 16.66 10.74 -1.85
C ILE A 526 15.62 11.72 -1.31
N LEU A 527 16.04 12.72 -0.53
CA LEU A 527 15.11 13.73 0.00
C LEU A 527 14.36 14.47 -1.11
N SER A 528 15.02 14.74 -2.24
CA SER A 528 14.39 15.38 -3.40
C SER A 528 13.37 14.52 -4.15
N ARG A 529 13.27 13.21 -3.82
CA ARG A 529 12.36 12.23 -4.42
C ARG A 529 11.11 11.98 -3.58
N PHE A 530 11.11 12.48 -2.35
CA PHE A 530 9.92 12.58 -1.52
C PHE A 530 9.17 13.84 -1.91
N ASP A 531 7.88 13.67 -2.19
CA ASP A 531 7.00 14.77 -2.61
C ASP A 531 6.55 15.58 -1.38
N LEU A 532 6.37 14.91 -0.23
CA LEU A 532 6.03 15.52 1.04
C LEU A 532 6.96 15.02 2.14
N VAL A 533 7.52 15.95 2.91
CA VAL A 533 8.33 15.66 4.10
C VAL A 533 7.72 16.39 5.28
N TYR A 534 7.27 15.66 6.29
CA TYR A 534 6.73 16.25 7.52
C TYR A 534 7.68 15.99 8.68
N VAL A 535 7.97 17.04 9.44
CA VAL A 535 8.72 16.96 10.69
C VAL A 535 7.75 17.03 11.86
N MET A 536 7.75 16.00 12.71
CA MET A 536 7.05 15.96 13.99
C MET A 536 8.04 16.35 15.08
N ILE A 537 7.84 17.51 15.68
CA ILE A 537 8.64 17.99 16.81
C ILE A 537 7.84 17.73 18.08
N ASP A 538 8.48 17.11 19.08
CA ASP A 538 7.91 16.88 20.40
C ASP A 538 8.23 18.09 21.30
N ASP A 539 7.39 19.14 21.20
CA ASP A 539 7.46 20.30 22.09
C ASP A 539 6.52 20.01 23.29
N PRO A 540 7.03 19.98 24.55
CA PRO A 540 6.22 19.62 25.72
C PRO A 540 5.22 20.73 26.04
N ASP A 541 3.94 20.48 25.75
CA ASP A 541 2.83 21.36 26.08
C ASP A 541 1.77 20.63 26.92
N ASP A 542 1.41 21.23 28.05
CA ASP A 542 0.52 20.64 29.05
C ASP A 542 -0.88 20.37 28.50
N GLN A 543 -1.38 21.22 27.59
CA GLN A 543 -2.72 21.07 27.01
C GLN A 543 -2.75 19.91 26.00
N THR A 544 -1.76 19.86 25.10
CA THR A 544 -1.66 18.73 24.16
C THR A 544 -1.44 17.41 24.88
N ASP A 545 -0.61 17.40 25.92
CA ASP A 545 -0.32 16.20 26.70
C ASP A 545 -1.55 15.73 27.48
N TYR A 546 -2.34 16.65 28.03
CA TYR A 546 -3.62 16.32 28.67
C TYR A 546 -4.59 15.67 27.67
N HIS A 547 -4.72 16.22 26.46
CA HIS A 547 -5.57 15.65 25.42
C HIS A 547 -5.08 14.28 24.93
N ILE A 548 -3.77 14.12 24.75
CA ILE A 548 -3.15 12.84 24.38
C ILE A 548 -3.39 11.80 25.47
N ALA A 549 -3.12 12.13 26.74
CA ALA A 549 -3.34 11.24 27.87
C ALA A 549 -4.80 10.83 27.99
N HIS A 550 -5.73 11.79 27.91
CA HIS A 550 -7.16 11.51 27.94
C HIS A 550 -7.59 10.61 26.77
N HIS A 551 -7.05 10.83 25.57
CA HIS A 551 -7.32 10.02 24.40
C HIS A 551 -6.81 8.57 24.58
N ILE A 552 -5.57 8.39 25.05
CA ILE A 552 -4.98 7.07 25.31
C ILE A 552 -5.80 6.32 26.36
N VAL A 553 -6.15 6.97 27.47
CA VAL A 553 -6.99 6.39 28.53
C VAL A 553 -8.35 5.98 27.97
N ARG A 554 -8.98 6.82 27.15
CA ARG A 554 -10.26 6.50 26.49
C ARG A 554 -10.16 5.26 25.60
N VAL A 555 -9.11 5.18 24.78
CA VAL A 555 -8.85 4.02 23.90
C VAL A 555 -8.65 2.74 24.72
N HIS A 556 -7.93 2.82 25.85
CA HIS A 556 -7.74 1.66 26.74
C HIS A 556 -9.01 1.26 27.51
N GLN A 557 -9.86 2.21 27.91
CA GLN A 557 -11.06 1.93 28.68
C GLN A 557 -12.19 1.32 27.85
N LYS A 558 -12.42 1.85 26.64
CA LYS A 558 -13.58 1.52 25.81
C LYS A 558 -13.24 0.71 24.56
N HIS A 559 -11.95 0.43 24.31
CA HIS A 559 -11.42 -0.33 23.16
C HIS A 559 -12.06 0.07 21.82
N GLU A 560 -13.15 -0.60 21.42
CA GLU A 560 -13.84 -0.36 20.15
C GLU A 560 -14.87 0.78 20.20
N ASP A 561 -15.58 0.97 21.33
CA ASP A 561 -16.57 2.03 21.50
C ASP A 561 -15.94 3.44 21.60
N ALA A 562 -14.64 3.50 21.94
CA ALA A 562 -13.88 4.75 21.96
C ALA A 562 -13.70 5.35 20.58
N LEU A 563 -13.61 4.49 19.56
CA LEU A 563 -13.02 4.80 18.26
C LEU A 563 -14.06 5.05 17.16
N SER A 564 -15.35 5.20 17.47
CA SER A 564 -16.42 5.37 16.46
C SER A 564 -16.12 6.54 15.51
N PRO A 565 -15.53 6.28 14.31
CA PRO A 565 -15.21 7.33 13.39
C PRO A 565 -16.49 7.72 12.63
N ALA A 566 -16.48 8.87 11.97
CA ALA A 566 -17.59 9.26 11.10
C ALA A 566 -17.83 8.26 9.95
N PHE A 567 -16.79 7.50 9.57
CA PHE A 567 -16.84 6.50 8.51
C PHE A 567 -16.17 5.21 8.98
N THR A 568 -16.76 4.08 8.60
CA THR A 568 -16.17 2.77 8.87
C THR A 568 -14.96 2.51 7.96
N THR A 569 -14.05 1.65 8.41
CA THR A 569 -12.88 1.27 7.60
C THR A 569 -13.26 0.56 6.30
N ALA A 570 -14.38 -0.16 6.28
CA ALA A 570 -14.90 -0.82 5.08
C ALA A 570 -15.42 0.19 4.06
N GLU A 571 -16.18 1.20 4.49
CA GLU A 571 -16.62 2.31 3.64
C GLU A 571 -15.43 3.10 3.10
N LEU A 572 -14.43 3.39 3.94
CA LEU A 572 -13.22 4.10 3.51
C LEU A 572 -12.41 3.32 2.47
N LYS A 573 -12.26 1.99 2.64
CA LYS A 573 -11.61 1.12 1.64
C LYS A 573 -12.36 1.15 0.30
N ARG A 574 -13.69 1.06 0.32
CA ARG A 574 -14.53 1.15 -0.89
C ARG A 574 -14.43 2.51 -1.55
N TYR A 575 -14.45 3.59 -0.77
CA TYR A 575 -14.28 4.95 -1.26
C TYR A 575 -12.94 5.14 -1.97
N ILE A 576 -11.84 4.69 -1.36
CA ILE A 576 -10.49 4.78 -1.96
C ILE A 576 -10.41 3.93 -3.24
N ALA A 577 -10.98 2.73 -3.24
CA ALA A 577 -11.00 1.87 -4.41
C ALA A 577 -11.75 2.55 -5.58
N TYR A 578 -12.90 3.16 -5.32
CA TYR A 578 -13.65 3.91 -6.31
C TYR A 578 -12.90 5.17 -6.78
N ALA A 579 -12.32 5.95 -5.85
CA ALA A 579 -11.60 7.17 -6.20
C ALA A 579 -10.36 6.90 -7.07
N LYS A 580 -9.74 5.72 -6.97
CA LYS A 580 -8.59 5.30 -7.81
C LYS A 580 -8.94 5.06 -9.27
N THR A 581 -10.18 4.67 -9.59
CA THR A 581 -10.60 4.44 -10.99
C THR A 581 -10.71 5.76 -11.76
N LEU A 582 -10.92 6.88 -11.06
CA LEU A 582 -11.03 8.19 -11.68
C LEU A 582 -9.67 8.73 -12.14
N LYS A 583 -9.64 9.23 -13.38
CA LYS A 583 -8.46 9.85 -14.00
C LYS A 583 -8.73 11.34 -14.28
N PRO A 584 -8.52 12.23 -13.28
CA PRO A 584 -8.80 13.64 -13.45
C PRO A 584 -7.88 14.29 -14.51
N LYS A 585 -8.43 15.23 -15.28
CA LYS A 585 -7.69 16.02 -16.27
C LYS A 585 -7.47 17.44 -15.78
N LEU A 586 -6.32 18.03 -16.12
CA LEU A 586 -5.98 19.38 -15.72
C LEU A 586 -6.79 20.42 -16.52
N SER A 587 -7.44 21.36 -15.83
CA SER A 587 -8.10 22.50 -16.49
C SER A 587 -7.10 23.58 -16.91
N LEU A 588 -7.48 24.41 -17.90
CA LEU A 588 -6.63 25.50 -18.40
C LEU A 588 -6.34 26.56 -17.32
N GLU A 589 -7.32 26.84 -16.46
CA GLU A 589 -7.19 27.78 -15.35
C GLU A 589 -6.25 27.26 -14.27
N ALA A 590 -6.41 25.99 -13.88
CA ALA A 590 -5.51 25.35 -12.92
C ALA A 590 -4.06 25.39 -13.41
N ARG A 591 -3.82 25.17 -14.72
CA ARG A 591 -2.48 25.26 -15.31
C ARG A 591 -1.84 26.63 -15.11
N LYS A 592 -2.59 27.73 -15.27
CA LYS A 592 -2.04 29.08 -15.04
C LYS A 592 -1.64 29.27 -13.57
N VAL A 593 -2.55 28.92 -12.66
CA VAL A 593 -2.30 29.01 -11.20
C VAL A 593 -1.11 28.13 -10.77
N LEU A 594 -0.94 26.95 -11.37
CA LEU A 594 0.22 26.08 -11.13
C LEU A 594 1.53 26.77 -11.46
N VAL A 595 1.62 27.38 -12.65
CA VAL A 595 2.82 28.09 -13.11
C VAL A 595 3.11 29.28 -12.21
N ASP A 596 2.10 30.10 -11.92
CA ASP A 596 2.24 31.29 -11.08
C ASP A 596 2.69 30.92 -9.66
N SER A 597 2.09 29.88 -9.08
CA SER A 597 2.45 29.39 -7.74
C SER A 597 3.86 28.81 -7.68
N TYR A 598 4.30 28.09 -8.73
CA TYR A 598 5.67 27.58 -8.81
C TYR A 598 6.70 28.70 -8.93
N VAL A 599 6.44 29.71 -9.76
CA VAL A 599 7.32 30.88 -9.88
C VAL A 599 7.38 31.63 -8.55
N ALA A 600 6.26 31.80 -7.86
CA ALA A 600 6.22 32.44 -6.55
C ALA A 600 7.04 31.67 -5.50
N LEU A 601 6.90 30.34 -5.44
CA LEU A 601 7.71 29.50 -4.55
C LEU A 601 9.20 29.63 -4.85
N ARG A 602 9.58 29.67 -6.13
CA ARG A 602 10.99 29.80 -6.53
C ARG A 602 11.58 31.18 -6.27
N ARG A 603 10.78 32.26 -6.36
CA ARG A 603 11.20 33.62 -5.99
C ARG A 603 11.52 33.73 -4.49
N GLY A 604 10.75 33.05 -3.65
CA GLY A 604 11.02 32.97 -2.21
C GLY A 604 12.40 32.35 -1.89
N ASP A 605 12.87 31.41 -2.70
CA ASP A 605 14.20 30.77 -2.55
C ASP A 605 15.37 31.68 -2.93
N THR A 606 15.14 32.61 -3.87
CA THR A 606 16.23 33.44 -4.42
C THR A 606 16.68 34.57 -3.50
N THR A 607 15.94 34.86 -2.44
CA THR A 607 16.28 35.92 -1.49
C THR A 607 17.44 35.47 -0.59
N PRO A 608 18.66 36.07 -0.71
CA PRO A 608 19.83 35.65 0.03
C PRO A 608 19.67 36.04 1.51
N GLY A 609 19.34 35.07 2.35
CA GLY A 609 19.12 35.29 3.79
C GLY A 609 18.04 34.38 4.38
N SER A 610 17.12 33.88 3.56
CA SER A 610 16.22 32.83 3.99
C SER A 610 17.00 31.51 4.05
N ARG A 611 17.10 30.92 5.24
CA ARG A 611 17.71 29.59 5.45
C ARG A 611 16.75 28.49 5.01
N VAL A 612 16.30 28.54 3.76
CA VAL A 612 15.39 27.52 3.23
C VAL A 612 16.14 26.18 3.26
N ALA A 613 15.57 25.21 3.97
CA ALA A 613 16.19 23.90 4.19
C ALA A 613 16.38 23.09 2.90
N TYR A 614 15.70 23.48 1.81
CA TYR A 614 15.67 22.75 0.54
C TYR A 614 15.62 23.68 -0.68
N ARG A 615 16.33 23.32 -1.75
CA ARG A 615 16.35 24.07 -3.02
C ARG A 615 15.15 23.70 -3.88
N MET A 616 14.35 24.67 -4.34
CA MET A 616 13.19 24.39 -5.20
C MET A 616 13.62 23.88 -6.58
N THR A 617 13.16 22.68 -6.97
CA THR A 617 13.45 22.03 -8.25
C THR A 617 12.19 21.69 -9.05
N VAL A 618 12.35 21.31 -10.32
CA VAL A 618 11.25 20.89 -11.20
C VAL A 618 10.50 19.67 -10.65
N ARG A 619 11.15 18.81 -9.85
CA ARG A 619 10.50 17.67 -9.19
C ARG A 619 9.36 18.11 -8.27
N GLN A 620 9.49 19.27 -7.64
CA GLN A 620 8.44 19.83 -6.80
C GLN A 620 7.23 20.31 -7.61
N LEU A 621 7.44 20.73 -8.86
CA LEU A 621 6.34 21.04 -9.78
C LEU A 621 5.59 19.75 -10.18
N GLU A 622 6.31 18.67 -10.45
CA GLU A 622 5.69 17.36 -10.71
C GLU A 622 4.90 16.85 -9.50
N ALA A 623 5.49 16.97 -8.30
CA ALA A 623 4.82 16.64 -7.03
C ALA A 623 3.51 17.43 -6.87
N LEU A 624 3.55 18.73 -7.17
CA LEU A 624 2.38 19.61 -7.04
C LEU A 624 1.26 19.24 -8.03
N ILE A 625 1.62 18.78 -9.24
CA ILE A 625 0.66 18.22 -10.20
C ILE A 625 0.04 16.93 -9.64
N ARG A 626 0.85 15.98 -9.15
CA ARG A 626 0.36 14.72 -8.56
C ARG A 626 -0.56 14.97 -7.37
N LEU A 627 -0.19 15.88 -6.47
CA LEU A 627 -1.00 16.29 -5.31
C LEU A 627 -2.33 16.92 -5.74
N SER A 628 -2.31 17.78 -6.75
CA SER A 628 -3.53 18.41 -7.29
C SER A 628 -4.47 17.38 -7.92
N GLU A 629 -3.93 16.37 -8.60
CA GLU A 629 -4.69 15.25 -9.14
C GLU A 629 -5.26 14.34 -8.03
N ALA A 630 -4.47 14.02 -7.00
CA ALA A 630 -4.91 13.23 -5.86
C ALA A 630 -6.00 13.93 -5.05
N ILE A 631 -5.92 15.26 -4.88
CA ILE A 631 -6.99 16.06 -4.26
C ILE A 631 -8.25 16.04 -5.14
N ALA A 632 -8.13 16.19 -6.47
CA ALA A 632 -9.30 16.11 -7.34
C ALA A 632 -9.98 14.71 -7.25
N ARG A 633 -9.18 13.64 -7.13
CA ARG A 633 -9.68 12.28 -6.87
C ARG A 633 -10.41 12.17 -5.54
N SER A 634 -9.92 12.82 -4.48
CA SER A 634 -10.58 12.79 -3.17
C SER A 634 -11.99 13.35 -3.23
N TYR A 635 -12.25 14.36 -4.08
CA TYR A 635 -13.58 14.94 -4.30
C TYR A 635 -14.42 14.22 -5.37
N LEU A 636 -13.91 13.13 -5.98
CA LEU A 636 -14.54 12.42 -7.10
C LEU A 636 -14.83 13.35 -8.30
N GLU A 637 -13.88 14.22 -8.62
CA GLU A 637 -13.96 15.14 -9.75
C GLU A 637 -13.09 14.68 -10.91
N THR A 638 -13.63 14.74 -12.13
CA THR A 638 -12.90 14.38 -13.36
C THR A 638 -12.04 15.53 -13.89
N LEU A 639 -12.17 16.74 -13.32
CA LEU A 639 -11.42 17.93 -13.71
C LEU A 639 -10.75 18.57 -12.50
N VAL A 640 -9.45 18.88 -12.63
CA VAL A 640 -8.70 19.59 -11.59
C VAL A 640 -9.02 21.08 -11.65
N GLN A 641 -9.58 21.61 -10.58
CA GLN A 641 -9.91 23.04 -10.41
C GLN A 641 -8.80 23.82 -9.70
N SER A 642 -8.84 25.15 -9.80
CA SER A 642 -7.87 26.05 -9.16
C SER A 642 -7.85 25.97 -7.63
N ARG A 643 -8.98 25.63 -6.99
CA ARG A 643 -9.06 25.40 -5.54
C ARG A 643 -8.18 24.23 -5.07
N HIS A 644 -8.10 23.17 -5.85
CA HIS A 644 -7.29 21.99 -5.54
C HIS A 644 -5.80 22.32 -5.59
N VAL A 645 -5.41 23.14 -6.56
CA VAL A 645 -4.03 23.64 -6.70
C VAL A 645 -3.63 24.51 -5.50
N ARG A 646 -4.50 25.44 -5.07
CA ARG A 646 -4.22 26.28 -3.90
C ARG A 646 -4.05 25.46 -2.63
N LEU A 647 -4.88 24.43 -2.44
CA LEU A 647 -4.75 23.50 -1.33
C LEU A 647 -3.44 22.71 -1.40
N ALA A 648 -3.07 22.19 -2.58
CA ALA A 648 -1.80 21.50 -2.79
C ALA A 648 -0.58 22.39 -2.48
N VAL A 649 -0.61 23.65 -2.93
CA VAL A 649 0.43 24.65 -2.60
C VAL A 649 0.52 24.88 -1.10
N THR A 650 -0.63 24.96 -0.42
CA THR A 650 -0.68 25.16 1.04
C THR A 650 -0.04 23.98 1.78
N LEU A 651 -0.38 22.74 1.39
CA LEU A 651 0.21 21.53 1.96
C LEU A 651 1.73 21.45 1.72
N LEU A 652 2.18 21.82 0.51
CA LEU A 652 3.60 21.84 0.20
C LEU A 652 4.33 22.94 0.99
N LYS A 653 3.73 24.12 1.17
CA LYS A 653 4.27 25.18 2.02
C LYS A 653 4.37 24.76 3.47
N THR A 654 3.34 24.14 4.05
CA THR A 654 3.39 23.64 5.45
C THR A 654 4.48 22.59 5.64
N SER A 655 4.75 21.77 4.62
CA SER A 655 5.85 20.80 4.64
C SER A 655 7.24 21.46 4.68
N ILE A 656 7.41 22.64 4.06
CA ILE A 656 8.68 23.38 4.00
C ILE A 656 8.86 24.30 5.22
N ILE A 657 7.80 25.01 5.61
CA ILE A 657 7.81 26.09 6.62
C ILE A 657 7.85 25.57 8.07
N SER A 658 7.44 24.32 8.33
CA SER A 658 7.54 23.70 9.66
C SER A 658 8.99 23.56 10.19
N VAL A 659 9.99 23.92 9.38
CA VAL A 659 11.41 24.00 9.74
C VAL A 659 11.84 25.42 10.16
N GLU A 660 11.03 26.46 9.90
CA GLU A 660 11.42 27.88 10.02
C GLU A 660 10.94 28.59 11.31
N SER A 661 10.18 27.93 12.20
CA SER A 661 9.62 28.62 13.36
C SER A 661 10.66 28.88 14.47
N SER A 662 11.24 30.08 14.46
CA SER A 662 11.37 30.96 15.64
C SER A 662 12.09 32.30 15.38
N GLU A 663 12.14 32.82 14.15
CA GLU A 663 12.70 34.16 13.92
C GLU A 663 11.84 34.94 12.90
N ILE A 664 11.12 35.95 13.40
CA ILE A 664 10.43 36.91 12.53
C ILE A 664 11.47 37.91 12.03
N ASP A 665 11.79 37.86 10.73
CA ASP A 665 12.69 38.84 10.11
C ASP A 665 11.93 40.16 9.85
N LEU A 666 12.08 41.14 10.74
CA LEU A 666 11.48 42.49 10.60
C LEU A 666 12.33 43.43 9.72
N SER A 667 13.33 42.90 9.00
CA SER A 667 14.22 43.68 8.12
C SER A 667 13.49 44.40 6.99
N GLU A 668 12.37 43.85 6.49
CA GLU A 668 11.63 44.42 5.35
C GLU A 668 10.95 45.77 5.65
N PHE A 669 10.76 46.14 6.92
CA PHE A 669 10.06 47.37 7.33
C PHE A 669 11.02 48.52 7.69
N GLN A 670 12.33 48.37 7.47
CA GLN A 670 13.29 49.47 7.64
C GLN A 670 13.31 50.36 6.39
N GLU A 671 12.43 51.36 6.32
CA GLU A 671 12.63 52.47 5.37
C GLU A 671 13.72 53.43 5.88
N GLU A 672 14.54 53.90 4.94
CA GLU A 672 15.73 54.73 5.14
C GLU A 672 15.43 56.01 5.93
N THR A 673 15.94 56.09 7.15
CA THR A 673 16.12 57.38 7.85
C THR A 673 17.62 57.60 8.05
N ASN A 674 18.31 57.94 6.96
CA ASN A 674 19.66 58.48 7.02
C ASN A 674 19.62 59.90 6.46
N GLY A 675 19.52 60.87 7.35
CA GLY A 675 19.71 62.28 7.05
C GLY A 675 20.28 63.01 8.26
N GLY A 676 21.47 63.60 8.10
CA GLY A 676 21.97 64.67 8.98
C GLY A 676 23.39 64.45 9.54
N GLY A 677 24.42 64.79 8.75
CA GLY A 677 25.81 64.91 9.21
C GLY A 677 26.73 65.41 8.10
N ASP A 678 26.80 66.73 7.95
CA ASP A 678 27.64 67.50 7.03
C ASP A 678 29.13 67.11 7.01
N GLY A 679 29.76 67.26 5.84
CA GLY A 679 31.22 67.14 5.73
C GLY A 679 31.84 67.09 4.32
N ASP A 680 31.33 67.91 3.40
CA ASP A 680 32.05 68.66 2.34
C ASP A 680 33.01 67.98 1.33
N ASN A 681 32.90 68.50 0.10
CA ASN A 681 33.88 68.56 -1.00
C ASN A 681 34.07 67.39 -2.01
N ASN A 682 33.29 67.54 -3.10
CA ASN A 682 33.77 67.95 -4.43
C ASN A 682 34.17 66.91 -5.51
N VAL A 683 33.59 67.17 -6.70
CA VAL A 683 34.11 67.00 -8.08
C VAL A 683 33.70 65.75 -8.88
N ASP A 684 32.67 65.98 -9.70
CA ASP A 684 32.54 65.74 -11.15
C ASP A 684 32.39 64.34 -11.79
N ASN A 685 31.21 64.21 -12.40
CA ASN A 685 30.91 63.86 -13.79
C ASN A 685 31.32 62.49 -14.42
N ARG A 686 30.24 61.72 -14.63
CA ARG A 686 29.77 61.11 -15.90
C ARG A 686 30.33 59.76 -16.38
N PRO A 687 29.51 59.00 -17.14
CA PRO A 687 29.48 57.53 -17.14
C PRO A 687 30.06 56.93 -18.43
N HIS A 688 30.41 55.64 -18.40
CA HIS A 688 30.54 54.84 -19.61
C HIS A 688 30.22 53.35 -19.37
N GLU A 689 29.22 52.87 -20.10
CA GLU A 689 29.03 51.48 -20.57
C GLU A 689 30.30 51.03 -21.35
N VAL A 690 30.70 49.76 -21.54
CA VAL A 690 29.98 48.57 -22.03
C VAL A 690 30.87 47.31 -21.84
N ASP A 691 30.24 46.13 -21.72
CA ASP A 691 30.62 44.76 -22.16
C ASP A 691 32.06 44.18 -22.06
N ALA A 692 32.16 43.00 -21.42
CA ALA A 692 32.55 41.70 -22.01
C ALA A 692 33.33 40.77 -21.04
N GLU A 693 32.74 39.60 -20.73
CA GLU A 693 33.39 38.39 -20.19
C GLU A 693 34.34 37.73 -21.23
N PRO A 694 35.04 36.61 -20.94
CA PRO A 694 35.78 36.16 -19.75
C PRO A 694 37.18 35.61 -20.13
N ARG A 695 38.09 35.36 -19.17
CA ARG A 695 39.02 34.19 -19.24
C ARG A 695 39.82 33.94 -17.96
N ASN A 696 39.96 32.63 -17.71
CA ASN A 696 40.59 31.94 -16.59
C ASN A 696 42.04 32.35 -16.27
N GLY A 697 42.37 32.31 -14.97
CA GLY A 697 43.73 32.19 -14.45
C GLY A 697 43.69 31.84 -12.97
N ALA A 698 44.01 30.59 -12.64
CA ALA A 698 44.15 30.11 -11.28
C ALA A 698 45.43 30.68 -10.64
N THR A 699 45.29 31.31 -9.48
CA THR A 699 46.38 31.47 -8.50
C THR A 699 45.78 31.70 -7.12
N GLU A 700 46.22 30.90 -6.14
CA GLU A 700 45.99 31.09 -4.72
C GLU A 700 46.41 32.50 -4.26
N PRO A 701 45.81 33.02 -3.17
CA PRO A 701 46.58 33.87 -2.29
C PRO A 701 46.61 33.34 -0.86
N THR A 702 47.85 33.17 -0.43
CA THR A 702 48.35 33.20 0.94
C THR A 702 47.73 34.30 1.80
N SER A 703 47.54 33.96 3.07
CA SER A 703 47.37 34.80 4.25
C SER A 703 47.99 36.21 4.18
N GLY A 704 47.14 37.22 4.38
CA GLY A 704 47.51 38.59 4.67
C GLY A 704 46.44 39.26 5.54
N ASN A 705 46.79 39.55 6.80
CA ASN A 705 45.99 40.32 7.75
C ASN A 705 45.73 41.74 7.22
N GLY A 706 44.45 42.13 7.15
CA GLY A 706 44.01 43.49 6.92
C GLY A 706 42.66 43.70 7.59
N SER A 707 42.67 44.28 8.79
CA SER A 707 41.50 44.64 9.57
C SER A 707 40.72 45.78 8.89
N GLY A 708 39.67 45.42 8.14
CA GLY A 708 38.64 46.34 7.66
C GLY A 708 37.31 45.95 8.27
N SER A 709 36.88 46.64 9.32
CA SER A 709 35.55 46.49 9.91
C SER A 709 34.49 46.99 8.94
N GLN A 710 33.94 46.09 8.12
CA GLN A 710 32.67 46.32 7.43
C GLN A 710 31.57 46.31 8.51
N HIS A 711 30.88 47.44 8.67
CA HIS A 711 29.66 47.52 9.46
C HIS A 711 28.58 46.68 8.77
N GLU A 712 28.44 45.41 9.15
CA GLU A 712 27.23 44.64 8.89
C GLU A 712 26.03 45.34 9.55
N LYS A 713 25.01 45.68 8.76
CA LYS A 713 23.70 46.07 9.27
C LYS A 713 23.20 44.94 10.18
N LYS A 714 23.20 45.14 11.50
CA LYS A 714 22.67 44.16 12.45
C LYS A 714 21.18 43.95 12.17
N LYS A 715 20.83 42.76 11.66
CA LYS A 715 19.45 42.28 11.54
C LYS A 715 18.85 42.18 12.95
N LEU A 716 17.66 42.74 13.14
CA LEU A 716 16.91 42.61 14.39
C LEU A 716 16.05 41.35 14.30
N LEU A 717 16.61 40.23 14.75
CA LEU A 717 15.90 38.97 14.91
C LEU A 717 15.22 38.99 16.29
N LEU A 718 13.89 38.91 16.32
CA LEU A 718 13.08 38.91 17.53
C LEU A 718 12.44 37.54 17.75
N SER A 719 12.45 37.05 18.99
CA SER A 719 11.80 35.81 19.36
C SER A 719 10.28 35.96 19.36
N ASP A 720 9.57 34.93 18.90
CA ASP A 720 8.11 34.91 18.82
C ASP A 720 7.44 35.10 20.19
N GLU A 721 8.01 34.54 21.25
CA GLU A 721 7.53 34.76 22.62
C GLU A 721 7.60 36.22 23.06
N TYR A 722 8.66 36.94 22.65
CA TYR A 722 8.77 38.36 22.95
C TYR A 722 7.78 39.17 22.12
N PHE A 723 7.62 38.83 20.83
CA PHE A 723 6.65 39.47 19.95
C PHE A 723 5.21 39.29 20.47
N GLN A 724 4.80 38.07 20.82
CA GLN A 724 3.47 37.80 21.37
C GLN A 724 3.24 38.49 22.72
N ARG A 725 4.23 38.48 23.62
CA ARG A 725 4.15 39.17 24.91
C ARG A 725 3.96 40.69 24.75
N VAL A 726 4.70 41.29 23.81
CA VAL A 726 4.56 42.73 23.50
C VAL A 726 3.19 43.01 22.89
N THR A 727 2.75 42.20 21.92
CA THR A 727 1.45 42.35 21.25
C THR A 727 0.30 42.24 22.26
N GLN A 728 0.31 41.24 23.15
CA GLN A 728 -0.68 41.08 24.21
C GLN A 728 -0.72 42.30 25.14
N ALA A 729 0.44 42.81 25.56
CA ALA A 729 0.52 44.00 26.42
C ALA A 729 -0.05 45.26 25.74
N LEU A 730 0.26 45.47 24.46
CA LEU A 730 -0.24 46.60 23.67
C LEU A 730 -1.76 46.52 23.45
N VAL A 731 -2.28 45.34 23.09
CA VAL A 731 -3.72 45.12 22.87
C VAL A 731 -4.51 45.26 24.17
N MET A 732 -4.02 44.70 25.28
CA MET A 732 -4.67 44.82 26.58
C MET A 732 -4.78 46.29 27.01
N ARG A 733 -3.74 47.09 26.78
CA ARG A 733 -3.74 48.52 27.08
C ARG A 733 -4.74 49.29 26.23
N LEU A 734 -4.82 49.01 24.93
CA LEU A 734 -5.76 49.67 24.03
C LEU A 734 -7.21 49.33 24.40
N ARG A 735 -7.52 48.08 24.75
CA ARG A 735 -8.84 47.67 25.24
C ARG A 735 -9.23 48.36 26.55
N GLN A 736 -8.32 48.43 27.52
CA GLN A 736 -8.57 49.17 28.77
C GLN A 736 -8.87 50.65 28.52
N HIS A 737 -8.17 51.26 27.56
CA HIS A 737 -8.42 52.64 27.18
C HIS A 737 -9.78 52.80 26.48
N GLU A 738 -10.14 51.90 25.56
CA GLU A 738 -11.47 51.86 24.94
C GLU A 738 -12.59 51.72 25.98
N GLU A 739 -12.44 50.84 26.98
CA GLU A 739 -13.39 50.67 28.08
C GLU A 739 -13.53 51.93 28.95
N SER A 740 -12.43 52.62 29.25
CA SER A 740 -12.47 53.87 30.02
C SER A 740 -13.15 55.01 29.24
N VAL A 741 -12.89 55.11 27.94
CA VAL A 741 -13.50 56.13 27.07
C VAL A 741 -14.99 55.85 26.84
N MET A 742 -15.39 54.58 26.78
CA MET A 742 -16.80 54.16 26.75
C MET A 742 -17.57 54.56 28.02
N GLN A 743 -16.90 54.61 29.18
CA GLN A 743 -17.52 55.05 30.45
C GLN A 743 -17.63 56.58 30.55
N GLU A 744 -16.69 57.33 29.97
CA GLU A 744 -16.64 58.81 30.06
C GLU A 744 -17.42 59.53 28.93
N GLY A 745 -17.89 58.81 27.91
CA GLY A 745 -18.86 59.34 26.94
C GLY A 745 -18.31 60.39 25.96
N THR A 746 -16.99 60.48 25.78
CA THR A 746 -16.35 61.35 24.78
C THR A 746 -15.96 60.59 23.52
N GLU A 747 -16.36 61.12 22.37
CA GLU A 747 -16.15 60.52 21.05
C GLU A 747 -14.66 60.59 20.62
N LEU A 748 -13.92 59.50 20.77
CA LEU A 748 -12.83 59.02 19.90
C LEU A 748 -12.22 57.73 20.49
N ALA A 749 -12.59 56.59 19.94
CA ALA A 749 -12.03 55.30 20.33
C ALA A 749 -10.64 55.13 19.68
N GLY A 750 -9.59 55.55 20.39
CA GLY A 750 -8.21 55.25 20.00
C GLY A 750 -7.16 56.03 20.79
N MET A 751 -5.96 55.46 20.90
CA MET A 751 -4.81 56.08 21.58
C MET A 751 -3.75 56.48 20.55
N ARG A 752 -3.00 57.56 20.80
CA ARG A 752 -1.90 57.99 19.94
C ARG A 752 -0.74 56.99 20.02
N GLN A 753 -0.11 56.69 18.88
CA GLN A 753 1.02 55.77 18.80
C GLN A 753 2.17 56.14 19.74
N ARG A 754 2.53 57.44 19.83
CA ARG A 754 3.59 57.91 20.74
C ARG A 754 3.28 57.65 22.22
N ASP A 755 2.01 57.81 22.62
CA ASP A 755 1.59 57.70 24.02
C ASP A 755 1.58 56.22 24.44
N LEU A 756 1.22 55.33 23.50
CA LEU A 756 1.29 53.88 23.67
C LEU A 756 2.74 53.37 23.81
N ILE A 757 3.66 53.87 22.97
CA ILE A 757 5.10 53.55 23.06
C ILE A 757 5.67 54.06 24.39
N GLN A 758 5.35 55.30 24.77
CA GLN A 758 5.82 55.90 26.02
C GLN A 758 5.33 55.13 27.24
N TRP A 759 4.07 54.70 27.25
CA TRP A 759 3.52 53.86 28.32
C TRP A 759 4.25 52.53 28.44
N TYR A 760 4.47 51.82 27.33
CA TYR A 760 5.14 50.53 27.36
C TYR A 760 6.59 50.65 27.85
N VAL A 761 7.32 51.67 27.38
CA VAL A 761 8.69 51.94 27.84
C VAL A 761 8.72 52.31 29.32
N ALA A 762 7.77 53.11 29.81
CA ALA A 762 7.66 53.45 31.22
C ALA A 762 7.38 52.20 32.08
N GLN A 763 6.49 51.31 31.64
CA GLN A 763 6.17 50.06 32.34
C GLN A 763 7.38 49.12 32.42
N GLN A 764 8.20 49.04 31.38
CA GLN A 764 9.43 48.24 31.40
C GLN A 764 10.54 48.89 32.23
N ASN A 765 10.56 50.23 32.30
CA ASN A 765 11.47 50.97 33.17
C ASN A 765 11.12 50.77 34.66
N GLU A 766 9.83 50.71 35.01
CA GLU A 766 9.36 50.38 36.37
C GLU A 766 9.71 48.93 36.78
N LYS A 767 9.75 48.02 35.81
CA LYS A 767 10.25 46.65 35.99
C LYS A 767 11.79 46.56 36.03
N ASN A 768 12.49 47.69 36.04
CA ASN A 768 13.95 47.82 36.10
C ASN A 768 14.67 47.08 34.94
N SER A 769 14.03 46.97 33.77
CA SER A 769 14.57 46.21 32.63
C SER A 769 15.61 46.97 31.81
N TYR A 770 15.81 48.27 32.03
CA TYR A 770 16.77 49.08 31.26
C TYR A 770 17.87 49.64 32.16
N SER A 771 19.12 49.33 31.80
CA SER A 771 20.30 49.81 32.51
C SER A 771 20.92 51.05 31.87
N SER A 772 20.63 51.30 30.58
CA SER A 772 21.21 52.37 29.78
C SER A 772 20.19 53.08 28.88
N MET A 773 20.41 54.38 28.67
CA MET A 773 19.62 55.22 27.76
C MET A 773 19.70 54.76 26.29
N GLU A 774 20.73 54.00 25.92
CA GLU A 774 20.86 53.41 24.57
C GLU A 774 19.97 52.17 24.37
N GLU A 775 19.71 51.39 25.42
CA GLU A 775 18.83 50.21 25.36
C GLU A 775 17.37 50.64 25.20
N ALA A 776 16.95 51.66 25.94
CA ALA A 776 15.62 52.26 25.80
C ALA A 776 15.37 52.81 24.38
N LYS A 777 16.37 53.40 23.73
CA LYS A 777 16.25 53.87 22.34
C LYS A 777 16.14 52.72 21.34
N LYS A 778 16.83 51.61 21.56
CA LYS A 778 16.71 50.40 20.72
C LYS A 778 15.33 49.76 20.87
N GLU A 779 14.82 49.70 22.09
CA GLU A 779 13.47 49.22 22.41
C GLU A 779 12.36 50.06 21.78
N VAL A 780 12.47 51.39 21.81
CA VAL A 780 11.55 52.27 21.08
C VAL A 780 11.55 51.94 19.57
N LYS A 781 12.72 51.65 19.01
CA LYS A 781 12.85 51.29 17.58
C LYS A 781 12.25 49.91 17.28
N THR A 782 12.46 48.90 18.13
CA THR A 782 11.86 47.57 17.95
C THR A 782 10.34 47.62 18.06
N ILE A 783 9.81 48.33 19.06
CA ILE A 783 8.35 48.49 19.25
C ILE A 783 7.73 49.21 18.05
N ARG A 784 8.39 50.23 17.50
CA ARG A 784 7.90 50.93 16.30
C ARG A 784 7.74 49.98 15.11
N SER A 785 8.73 49.11 14.88
CA SER A 785 8.66 48.07 13.86
C SER A 785 7.61 47.00 14.15
N ILE A 786 7.39 46.65 15.42
CA ILE A 786 6.32 45.72 15.84
C ILE A 786 4.94 46.33 15.55
N ILE A 787 4.71 47.60 15.87
CA ILE A 787 3.43 48.29 15.60
C ILE A 787 3.17 48.36 14.09
N GLU A 788 4.18 48.70 13.27
CA GLU A 788 4.02 48.67 11.81
C GLU A 788 3.72 47.26 11.28
N SER A 789 4.34 46.23 11.85
CA SER A 789 4.04 44.82 11.52
C SER A 789 2.61 44.42 11.91
N LEU A 790 2.11 44.86 13.07
CA LEU A 790 0.76 44.58 13.55
C LEU A 790 -0.33 45.25 12.69
N ILE A 791 -0.02 46.41 12.09
CA ILE A 791 -0.92 47.12 11.17
C ILE A 791 -0.94 46.42 9.80
N VAL A 792 0.23 46.11 9.23
CA VAL A 792 0.35 45.69 7.82
C VAL A 792 0.21 44.18 7.63
N ARG A 793 0.79 43.37 8.52
CA ARG A 793 0.89 41.92 8.34
C ARG A 793 -0.23 41.16 9.03
N GLU A 794 -0.55 41.53 10.26
CA GLU A 794 -1.50 40.77 11.10
C GLU A 794 -2.90 41.39 11.19
N GLY A 795 -3.03 42.69 10.90
CA GLY A 795 -4.31 43.39 10.87
C GLY A 795 -5.00 43.48 12.25
N HIS A 796 -4.24 43.34 13.34
CA HIS A 796 -4.75 43.39 14.71
C HIS A 796 -5.05 44.82 15.18
N LEU A 797 -4.35 45.80 14.61
CA LEU A 797 -4.52 47.22 14.88
C LEU A 797 -5.04 47.93 13.64
N ILE A 798 -6.05 48.79 13.83
CA ILE A 798 -6.63 49.64 12.78
C ILE A 798 -6.20 51.08 13.06
N VAL A 799 -5.76 51.78 12.01
CA VAL A 799 -5.49 53.22 12.08
C VAL A 799 -6.81 53.97 11.91
N VAL A 800 -7.24 54.68 12.96
CA VAL A 800 -8.50 55.44 12.99
C VAL A 800 -8.32 56.83 12.38
N ASP A 801 -7.16 57.45 12.60
CA ASP A 801 -6.79 58.73 11.98
C ASP A 801 -5.27 58.74 11.68
N ASP A 802 -4.92 59.19 10.48
CA ASP A 802 -3.54 59.32 9.99
C ASP A 802 -2.88 60.64 10.41
N GLY A 803 -3.59 61.51 11.15
CA GLY A 803 -3.02 62.70 11.77
C GLY A 803 -2.57 63.79 10.78
N ARG A 804 -3.14 63.82 9.57
CA ARG A 804 -2.90 64.91 8.61
C ARG A 804 -3.66 66.17 9.06
N PRO A 805 -3.01 67.33 9.24
CA PRO A 805 -3.73 68.57 9.47
C PRO A 805 -4.58 68.91 8.24
N VAL A 806 -5.83 69.34 8.46
CA VAL A 806 -6.83 69.61 7.41
C VAL A 806 -6.60 70.97 6.71
N ASP A 807 -5.50 71.67 7.00
CA ASP A 807 -5.21 72.97 6.39
C ASP A 807 -3.89 72.94 5.60
N GLY A 808 -3.96 73.37 4.34
CA GLY A 808 -2.87 73.28 3.39
C GLY A 808 -1.73 74.24 3.72
N GLY A 809 -0.58 73.71 4.13
CA GLY A 809 0.64 74.49 4.26
C GLY A 809 1.82 73.73 4.89
N VAL A 810 2.86 73.54 4.07
CA VAL A 810 4.23 73.10 4.41
C VAL A 810 4.42 71.60 4.70
N GLU A 811 5.09 70.90 3.76
CA GLU A 811 5.62 69.54 3.93
C GLU A 811 6.66 69.52 5.06
N GLY A 812 6.23 69.14 6.25
CA GLY A 812 7.11 68.74 7.36
C GLY A 812 7.49 67.25 7.25
N GLU A 813 8.65 66.91 7.80
CA GLU A 813 9.28 65.58 7.77
C GLU A 813 8.30 64.40 7.99
N PRO A 814 8.44 63.28 7.23
CA PRO A 814 7.54 62.12 7.32
C PRO A 814 7.61 61.36 8.66
N SER A 815 8.63 61.62 9.49
CA SER A 815 8.82 61.00 10.81
C SER A 815 7.82 61.48 11.87
N LEU A 816 7.41 62.75 11.81
CA LEU A 816 6.50 63.38 12.78
C LEU A 816 5.03 63.03 12.52
N VAL A 817 4.68 62.65 11.29
CA VAL A 817 3.31 62.26 10.89
C VAL A 817 2.96 60.87 11.42
N LYS A 818 3.92 59.93 11.42
CA LYS A 818 3.68 58.56 11.91
C LYS A 818 3.43 58.50 13.43
N ASP A 819 4.03 59.39 14.23
CA ASP A 819 3.88 59.39 15.69
C ASP A 819 2.53 59.90 16.20
N ASN A 820 1.77 60.59 15.35
CA ASN A 820 0.45 61.16 15.68
C ASN A 820 -0.72 60.27 15.24
N ARG A 821 -0.46 59.06 14.70
CA ARG A 821 -1.52 58.11 14.32
C ARG A 821 -2.33 57.66 15.53
N ILE A 822 -3.65 57.62 15.36
CA ILE A 822 -4.58 57.07 16.37
C ILE A 822 -4.83 55.59 16.04
N LEU A 823 -4.52 54.72 16.99
CA LEU A 823 -4.65 53.27 16.84
C LEU A 823 -5.82 52.75 17.69
N ALA A 824 -6.59 51.82 17.12
CA ALA A 824 -7.65 51.07 17.80
C ALA A 824 -7.52 49.58 17.52
N VAL A 825 -8.09 48.74 18.37
CA VAL A 825 -8.04 47.28 18.21
C VAL A 825 -9.10 46.83 17.22
N ALA A 826 -8.77 45.87 16.35
CA ALA A 826 -9.75 45.28 15.45
C ALA A 826 -10.83 44.52 16.25
N PRO A 827 -12.13 44.73 15.99
CA PRO A 827 -13.22 44.10 16.77
C PRO A 827 -13.29 42.57 16.64
N ASN A 828 -12.60 41.99 15.65
CA ASN A 828 -12.53 40.54 15.44
C ASN A 828 -11.38 39.85 16.20
N TYR A 829 -10.48 40.61 16.82
CA TYR A 829 -9.39 40.04 17.59
C TYR A 829 -9.90 39.67 18.99
N VAL A 830 -9.96 38.38 19.31
CA VAL A 830 -10.26 37.86 20.65
C VAL A 830 -8.95 37.41 21.28
N VAL A 831 -8.70 37.85 22.51
CA VAL A 831 -7.58 37.35 23.33
C VAL A 831 -8.08 36.05 23.94
N ASP A 832 -7.47 34.92 23.56
CA ASP A 832 -7.64 33.65 24.26
C ASP A 832 -6.83 33.65 25.58
#